data_AF-A0A7X8W968-F1
#
_entry.id   AF-A0A7X8W968-F1
#
_cell.length_a   1.000
_cell.length_b   1.000
_cell.length_c   1.000
_cell.angle_alpha   90.00
_cell.angle_beta   90.00
_cell.angle_gamma   90.00
#
_symmetry.space_group_name_H-M   'P 1'
#
loop_
_entity.id
_entity.type
_entity.pdbx_description
1 polymer ?
#
loop_
_entity_poly.entity_id
_entity_poly.type
_entity_poly.pdbx_seq_one_letter_code
_entity_poly.pdbx_strand_id
1 'polypeptide(L)'
;MDMRTKVVILDGAMGTMLQKRGMKAGEIPELININNPEMIVDIHKKYIEAGSEIIYANTFGANRKKLAGHNLDAIVKAALKNARKAAEGTDTLIALDIGPIGELLEPMGTLKFEEAYDIFKEIIIAGRNLAELIVFETMTDLYELKAAVLAAKENSNLNIFTTMTFEADMRTFAGVNLETFVNLMEGLGVSAIGLNCSLGPKEMYNLTKKITSITDMDIMIKPNAGLPDIEGNYNLSAKDFVNYMEKIHRLGVRYLGGCCGTNEEHIRALSKNLKGKDLVQREIKLISGPSSATKFINNNEPLIVGEGLNPTGKKRFQQALKEKDLECIISKAIEQVDNGAQVLDLNVGYPEVNEGELQEIAIKSIQSVLDTPIQIDSSKVEALEKGLRVYNGKAIVNSVNGENEKLDAILPIVKKYNAQIIGLTIDEKGIPESAEGRFLIAERIVEEAMKYGIKKSDIYIDCLSLTVSSNPEQVKETLEAIKMVKKKLGVKTALGVSNVSFGLPNRGIVNDVFLIMALEAGLDLAIVNTNSKATMDILTTYHLLKNKDPVASNFIKRFSGTTKIEKKEERDSKSYSIGEAISKGLSEVVRHEVFKLLEYKDGLDIVDFELIPALNKVGKDYEEGKIFLPQLIKSAEAAQSGFKIINEKIAKDGEKSISKGDIILATVKGDVHDIGKNIVKVVLQSYGYHVIDLGKDVPIQDVVDATIKNNIKLVGLSALMTTTVDSMKDTIVALRANVPEVKIMVGGAVLTQEYSMKIGADSYAKDAQQGVEVARKIFGEEDDKEY
;
A
#
# COMPACT_ATOMS: atom_id res chain seq x y z
N MET A 1 -3.64 19.70 34.67
CA MET A 1 -2.75 18.53 34.81
C MET A 1 -2.46 18.07 33.39
N ASP A 2 -1.20 18.10 32.96
CA ASP A 2 -0.81 17.95 31.55
C ASP A 2 -1.17 16.54 31.04
N MET A 3 -2.30 16.41 30.32
CA MET A 3 -2.84 15.12 29.85
C MET A 3 -1.98 14.46 28.76
N ARG A 4 -0.87 15.08 28.34
CA ARG A 4 0.01 14.60 27.26
C ARG A 4 0.97 13.49 27.67
N THR A 5 1.14 13.20 28.96
CA THR A 5 2.16 12.25 29.46
C THR A 5 1.60 11.00 30.14
N LYS A 6 0.28 10.79 30.09
CA LYS A 6 -0.41 9.70 30.77
C LYS A 6 -0.99 8.69 29.78
N VAL A 7 -1.04 7.44 30.21
CA VAL A 7 -1.76 6.36 29.52
C VAL A 7 -3.26 6.62 29.54
N VAL A 8 -3.89 6.41 28.38
CA VAL A 8 -5.33 6.56 28.14
C VAL A 8 -5.92 5.21 27.76
N ILE A 9 -7.05 4.86 28.37
CA ILE A 9 -7.73 3.59 28.12
C ILE A 9 -8.83 3.76 27.08
N LEU A 10 -8.76 2.95 26.02
CA LEU A 10 -9.80 2.82 25.00
C LEU A 10 -10.78 1.71 25.37
N ASP A 11 -11.84 1.54 24.61
CA ASP A 11 -12.81 0.45 24.76
C ASP A 11 -12.35 -0.88 24.13
N GLY A 12 -13.21 -1.89 24.28
CA GLY A 12 -13.08 -3.23 23.68
C GLY A 12 -13.91 -3.39 22.39
N ALA A 13 -14.25 -4.63 22.03
CA ALA A 13 -15.02 -4.89 20.82
C ALA A 13 -16.51 -4.51 20.94
N MET A 14 -17.05 -3.87 19.89
CA MET A 14 -18.50 -3.70 19.70
C MET A 14 -19.12 -4.96 19.09
N GLY A 15 -18.59 -5.44 17.95
CA GLY A 15 -19.16 -6.56 17.19
C GLY A 15 -19.37 -7.84 18.02
N THR A 16 -18.34 -8.29 18.74
CA THR A 16 -18.45 -9.51 19.57
C THR A 16 -19.41 -9.35 20.76
N MET A 17 -19.62 -8.12 21.25
CA MET A 17 -20.60 -7.84 22.30
C MET A 17 -22.03 -7.86 21.76
N LEU A 18 -22.24 -7.43 20.52
CA LEU A 18 -23.53 -7.54 19.82
C LEU A 18 -23.89 -9.00 19.52
N GLN A 19 -22.93 -9.80 19.04
CA GLN A 19 -23.13 -11.24 18.81
C GLN A 19 -23.58 -11.97 20.08
N LYS A 20 -22.92 -11.70 21.22
CA LYS A 20 -23.30 -12.27 22.54
C LYS A 20 -24.71 -11.87 22.99
N ARG A 21 -25.28 -10.80 22.42
CA ARG A 21 -26.64 -10.32 22.70
C ARG A 21 -27.66 -10.71 21.63
N GLY A 22 -27.31 -11.67 20.76
CA GLY A 22 -28.23 -12.26 19.80
C GLY A 22 -28.28 -11.56 18.44
N MET A 23 -27.34 -10.67 18.12
CA MET A 23 -27.15 -10.21 16.74
C MET A 23 -26.82 -11.43 15.87
N LYS A 24 -27.61 -11.66 14.83
CA LYS A 24 -27.47 -12.83 13.98
C LYS A 24 -26.32 -12.65 13.00
N ALA A 25 -25.83 -13.79 12.50
CA ALA A 25 -24.88 -13.82 11.42
C ALA A 25 -25.40 -13.06 10.19
N GLY A 26 -24.58 -12.15 9.66
CA GLY A 26 -24.92 -11.33 8.49
C GLY A 26 -25.82 -10.12 8.73
N GLU A 27 -26.21 -9.82 9.96
CA GLU A 27 -26.85 -8.53 10.27
C GLU A 27 -25.82 -7.39 10.24
N ILE A 28 -26.24 -6.22 9.75
CA ILE A 28 -25.43 -5.00 9.71
C ILE A 28 -25.41 -4.38 11.12
N PRO A 29 -24.27 -4.36 11.84
CA PRO A 29 -24.21 -3.88 13.23
C PRO A 29 -24.70 -2.45 13.41
N GLU A 30 -24.47 -1.59 12.42
CA GLU A 30 -24.81 -0.17 12.48
C GLU A 30 -26.33 0.07 12.46
N LEU A 31 -27.15 -0.87 11.96
CA LEU A 31 -28.61 -0.74 11.99
C LEU A 31 -29.19 -0.86 13.41
N ILE A 32 -28.45 -1.51 14.32
CA ILE A 32 -28.85 -1.64 15.74
C ILE A 32 -28.91 -0.26 16.42
N ASN A 33 -28.16 0.73 15.92
CA ASN A 33 -28.24 2.11 16.41
C ASN A 33 -29.66 2.70 16.33
N ILE A 34 -30.47 2.23 15.38
CA ILE A 34 -31.86 2.65 15.17
C ILE A 34 -32.82 1.61 15.74
N ASN A 35 -32.59 0.33 15.44
CA ASN A 35 -33.54 -0.74 15.75
C ASN A 35 -33.55 -1.11 17.24
N ASN A 36 -32.40 -0.97 17.93
CA ASN A 36 -32.28 -1.26 19.35
C ASN A 36 -31.23 -0.36 20.02
N PRO A 37 -31.49 0.96 20.14
CA PRO A 37 -30.53 1.92 20.66
C PRO A 37 -30.12 1.65 22.11
N GLU A 38 -31.03 1.12 22.94
CA GLU A 38 -30.73 0.78 24.35
C GLU A 38 -29.65 -0.29 24.47
N MET A 39 -29.57 -1.24 23.53
CA MET A 39 -28.48 -2.23 23.49
C MET A 39 -27.12 -1.56 23.31
N ILE A 40 -27.02 -0.59 22.40
CA ILE A 40 -25.78 0.15 22.12
C ILE A 40 -25.37 1.00 23.33
N VAL A 41 -26.33 1.71 23.92
CA VAL A 41 -26.12 2.52 25.13
C VAL A 41 -25.58 1.65 26.28
N ASP A 42 -26.17 0.47 26.50
CA ASP A 42 -25.73 -0.43 27.56
C ASP A 42 -24.32 -0.98 27.34
N ILE A 43 -23.94 -1.34 26.10
CA ILE A 43 -22.58 -1.78 25.79
C ILE A 43 -21.57 -0.65 26.07
N HIS A 44 -21.86 0.58 25.63
CA HIS A 44 -20.97 1.71 25.91
C HIS A 44 -20.84 1.99 27.41
N LYS A 45 -21.95 1.96 28.17
CA LYS A 45 -21.93 2.12 29.63
C LYS A 45 -21.02 1.11 30.31
N LYS A 46 -21.08 -0.16 29.89
CA LYS A 46 -20.19 -1.21 30.42
C LYS A 46 -18.71 -0.90 30.22
N TYR A 47 -18.32 -0.36 29.06
CA TYR A 47 -16.93 0.04 28.81
C TYR A 47 -16.52 1.29 29.61
N ILE A 48 -17.41 2.27 29.72
CA ILE A 48 -17.20 3.48 30.55
C ILE A 48 -17.01 3.08 32.02
N GLU A 49 -17.87 2.23 32.56
CA GLU A 49 -17.79 1.70 33.92
C GLU A 49 -16.57 0.79 34.15
N ALA A 50 -16.07 0.15 33.09
CA ALA A 50 -14.81 -0.58 33.10
C ALA A 50 -13.58 0.37 33.09
N GLY A 51 -13.79 1.65 32.79
CA GLY A 51 -12.79 2.71 32.93
C GLY A 51 -12.24 3.26 31.61
N SER A 52 -12.89 2.99 30.47
CA SER A 52 -12.58 3.61 29.18
C SER A 52 -12.75 5.14 29.24
N GLU A 53 -11.77 5.84 28.68
CA GLU A 53 -11.73 7.30 28.55
C GLU A 53 -12.09 7.76 27.14
N ILE A 54 -11.95 6.86 26.15
CA ILE A 54 -12.42 7.06 24.80
C ILE A 54 -13.21 5.81 24.38
N ILE A 55 -14.42 6.01 23.86
CA ILE A 55 -15.27 4.96 23.29
C ILE A 55 -15.48 5.20 21.79
N TYR A 56 -15.56 4.12 21.03
CA TYR A 56 -15.74 4.12 19.58
C TYR A 56 -17.22 3.95 19.28
N ALA A 57 -17.83 4.92 18.60
CA ALA A 57 -19.23 4.81 18.20
C ALA A 57 -19.43 3.57 17.30
N ASN A 58 -20.61 2.97 17.33
CA ASN A 58 -20.94 1.83 16.48
C ASN A 58 -21.16 2.27 15.02
N THR A 59 -20.07 2.65 14.34
CA THR A 59 -20.03 3.20 12.98
C THR A 59 -18.94 2.58 12.10
N PHE A 60 -18.24 1.55 12.56
CA PHE A 60 -17.13 0.90 11.85
C PHE A 60 -17.42 0.62 10.37
N GLY A 61 -18.56 -0.01 10.07
CA GLY A 61 -18.99 -0.34 8.71
C GLY A 61 -19.87 0.70 8.03
N ALA A 62 -20.09 1.88 8.62
CA ALA A 62 -21.04 2.86 8.10
C ALA A 62 -20.51 3.59 6.85
N ASN A 63 -20.73 3.00 5.68
CA ASN A 63 -20.45 3.62 4.39
C ASN A 63 -21.55 3.30 3.36
N ARG A 64 -21.69 4.09 2.30
CA ARG A 64 -22.79 3.94 1.33
C ARG A 64 -22.86 2.58 0.62
N LYS A 65 -21.74 1.86 0.50
CA LYS A 65 -21.72 0.52 -0.11
C LYS A 65 -22.26 -0.53 0.87
N LYS A 66 -21.82 -0.49 2.13
CA LYS A 66 -22.27 -1.40 3.20
C LYS A 66 -23.69 -1.11 3.67
N LEU A 67 -24.09 0.16 3.67
CA LEU A 67 -25.42 0.64 4.07
C LEU A 67 -26.34 0.90 2.88
N ALA A 68 -26.16 0.19 1.76
CA ALA A 68 -26.97 0.37 0.57
C ALA A 68 -28.48 0.22 0.90
N GLY A 69 -29.30 1.19 0.49
CA GLY A 69 -30.73 1.24 0.81
C GLY A 69 -31.08 1.80 2.19
N HIS A 70 -30.09 2.21 2.99
CA HIS A 70 -30.30 2.82 4.30
C HIS A 70 -29.77 4.27 4.37
N ASN A 71 -30.30 5.07 5.30
CA ASN A 71 -29.88 6.46 5.47
C ASN A 71 -28.63 6.56 6.36
N LEU A 72 -27.46 6.71 5.74
CA LEU A 72 -26.16 6.80 6.40
C LEU A 72 -26.11 7.93 7.46
N ASP A 73 -26.59 9.13 7.12
CA ASP A 73 -26.58 10.28 8.03
C ASP A 73 -27.40 10.02 9.29
N ALA A 74 -28.59 9.44 9.14
CA ALA A 74 -29.45 9.08 10.27
C ALA A 74 -28.80 8.02 11.17
N ILE A 75 -28.18 6.99 10.59
CA ILE A 75 -27.52 5.91 11.32
C ILE A 75 -26.31 6.43 12.10
N VAL A 76 -25.42 7.19 11.46
CA VAL A 76 -24.23 7.77 12.10
C VAL A 76 -24.61 8.71 13.24
N LYS A 77 -25.61 9.58 13.02
CA LYS A 77 -26.12 10.47 14.09
C LYS A 77 -26.73 9.71 15.25
N ALA A 78 -27.45 8.61 14.98
CA ALA A 78 -28.00 7.76 16.04
C ALA A 78 -26.90 7.07 16.85
N ALA A 79 -25.87 6.52 16.19
CA ALA A 79 -24.73 5.90 16.84
C ALA A 79 -24.03 6.86 17.82
N LEU A 80 -23.73 8.08 17.36
CA LEU A 80 -23.06 9.11 18.17
C LEU A 80 -23.95 9.61 19.32
N LYS A 81 -25.27 9.74 19.10
CA LYS A 81 -26.21 10.08 20.18
C LYS A 81 -26.33 8.98 21.23
N ASN A 82 -26.33 7.71 20.82
CA ASN A 82 -26.36 6.56 21.73
C ASN A 82 -25.09 6.52 22.59
N ALA A 83 -23.92 6.71 21.97
CA ALA A 83 -22.65 6.83 22.70
C ALA A 83 -22.68 8.04 23.66
N ARG A 84 -23.23 9.18 23.24
CA ARG A 84 -23.37 10.37 24.11
C ARG A 84 -24.25 10.11 25.32
N LYS A 85 -25.40 9.46 25.10
CA LYS A 85 -26.32 9.07 26.17
C LYS A 85 -25.64 8.14 27.18
N ALA A 86 -24.76 7.25 26.72
CA ALA A 86 -23.98 6.38 27.60
C ALA A 86 -22.94 7.15 28.43
N ALA A 87 -22.35 8.21 27.87
CA ALA A 87 -21.33 9.06 28.49
C ALA A 87 -21.89 10.26 29.29
N GLU A 88 -23.22 10.36 29.46
CA GLU A 88 -23.81 11.43 30.26
C GLU A 88 -23.28 11.41 31.70
N GLY A 89 -22.73 12.55 32.15
CA GLY A 89 -22.14 12.68 33.49
C GLY A 89 -20.70 12.16 33.61
N THR A 90 -20.04 11.82 32.51
CA THR A 90 -18.62 11.45 32.49
C THR A 90 -17.81 12.36 31.57
N ASP A 91 -16.47 12.33 31.70
CA ASP A 91 -15.53 13.02 30.82
C ASP A 91 -15.09 12.13 29.62
N THR A 92 -15.81 11.04 29.35
CA THR A 92 -15.46 10.09 28.28
C THR A 92 -15.65 10.74 26.91
N LEU A 93 -14.61 10.66 26.07
CA LEU A 93 -14.64 11.15 24.69
C LEU A 93 -15.26 10.11 23.75
N ILE A 94 -15.90 10.59 22.69
CA ILE A 94 -16.57 9.75 21.69
C ILE A 94 -15.85 9.89 20.36
N ALA A 95 -15.34 8.78 19.85
CA ALA A 95 -14.75 8.69 18.54
C ALA A 95 -15.78 8.32 17.48
N LEU A 96 -15.74 9.02 16.34
CA LEU A 96 -16.32 8.52 15.09
C LEU A 96 -15.39 7.43 14.57
N ASP A 97 -15.82 6.18 14.72
CA ASP A 97 -15.06 5.01 14.30
C ASP A 97 -15.40 4.62 12.87
N ILE A 98 -14.39 4.45 12.03
CA ILE A 98 -14.50 4.25 10.59
C ILE A 98 -13.53 3.14 10.18
N GLY A 99 -14.07 2.04 9.68
CA GLY A 99 -13.32 0.93 9.10
C GLY A 99 -13.09 1.07 7.58
N PRO A 100 -12.44 0.08 6.96
CA PRO A 100 -12.25 0.04 5.52
C PRO A 100 -13.59 -0.11 4.77
N ILE A 101 -13.64 0.43 3.56
CA ILE A 101 -14.74 0.29 2.60
C ILE A 101 -14.90 -1.19 2.24
N GLY A 102 -13.78 -1.91 2.08
CA GLY A 102 -13.75 -3.34 1.75
C GLY A 102 -13.62 -3.62 0.25
N GLU A 103 -13.16 -2.65 -0.54
CA GLU A 103 -12.84 -2.79 -1.97
C GLU A 103 -11.44 -2.25 -2.26
N LEU A 104 -10.70 -2.91 -3.16
CA LEU A 104 -9.37 -2.46 -3.57
C LEU A 104 -9.48 -1.23 -4.48
N LEU A 105 -8.62 -0.24 -4.26
CA LEU A 105 -8.54 0.96 -5.09
C LEU A 105 -7.80 0.68 -6.41
N GLU A 106 -8.15 1.39 -7.47
CA GLU A 106 -7.37 1.45 -8.70
C GLU A 106 -5.92 1.86 -8.39
N PRO A 107 -4.90 1.25 -9.00
CA PRO A 107 -4.97 0.31 -10.13
C PRO A 107 -5.10 -1.17 -9.72
N MET A 108 -5.21 -1.49 -8.43
CA MET A 108 -5.27 -2.87 -7.92
C MET A 108 -6.68 -3.44 -7.83
N GLY A 109 -7.69 -2.57 -7.82
CA GLY A 109 -9.08 -2.94 -7.93
C GLY A 109 -9.84 -1.93 -8.79
N THR A 110 -11.14 -1.85 -8.56
CA THR A 110 -12.07 -1.08 -9.39
C THR A 110 -12.51 0.23 -8.76
N LEU A 111 -12.23 0.44 -7.47
CA LEU A 111 -12.67 1.63 -6.75
C LEU A 111 -11.75 2.81 -7.07
N LYS A 112 -12.30 3.90 -7.59
CA LYS A 112 -11.51 5.11 -7.86
C LYS A 112 -11.14 5.81 -6.55
N PHE A 113 -9.96 6.43 -6.52
CA PHE A 113 -9.50 7.20 -5.36
C PHE A 113 -10.50 8.29 -4.92
N GLU A 114 -11.04 9.06 -5.87
CA GLU A 114 -12.05 10.08 -5.56
C GLU A 114 -13.37 9.48 -5.07
N GLU A 115 -13.76 8.32 -5.58
CA GLU A 115 -14.96 7.63 -5.08
C GLU A 115 -14.76 7.15 -3.63
N ALA A 116 -13.59 6.60 -3.31
CA ALA A 116 -13.21 6.25 -1.95
C ALA A 116 -13.18 7.48 -1.02
N TYR A 117 -12.56 8.57 -1.47
CA TYR A 117 -12.57 9.86 -0.75
C TYR A 117 -14.00 10.33 -0.46
N ASP A 118 -14.88 10.30 -1.46
CA ASP A 118 -16.27 10.74 -1.30
C ASP A 118 -17.04 9.82 -0.33
N ILE A 119 -16.79 8.51 -0.36
CA ILE A 119 -17.37 7.55 0.60
C ILE A 119 -16.98 7.94 2.03
N PHE A 120 -15.71 8.20 2.29
CA PHE A 120 -15.26 8.61 3.63
C PHE A 120 -15.80 9.99 4.01
N LYS A 121 -15.83 10.94 3.06
CA LYS A 121 -16.35 12.29 3.29
C LYS A 121 -17.80 12.27 3.77
N GLU A 122 -18.64 11.37 3.25
CA GLU A 122 -20.04 11.25 3.67
C GLU A 122 -20.18 10.95 5.17
N ILE A 123 -19.47 9.94 5.69
CA ILE A 123 -19.49 9.61 7.13
C ILE A 123 -18.86 10.70 7.98
N ILE A 124 -17.78 11.32 7.51
CA ILE A 124 -17.13 12.43 8.22
C ILE A 124 -18.11 13.61 8.37
N ILE A 125 -18.80 14.01 7.30
CA ILE A 125 -19.78 15.11 7.36
C ILE A 125 -20.93 14.76 8.30
N ALA A 126 -21.42 13.52 8.28
CA ALA A 126 -22.48 13.06 9.16
C ALA A 126 -22.10 13.12 10.66
N GLY A 127 -20.83 12.82 10.98
CA GLY A 127 -20.37 12.69 12.37
C GLY A 127 -19.58 13.86 12.96
N ARG A 128 -18.96 14.74 12.14
CA ARG A 128 -17.97 15.74 12.59
C ARG A 128 -18.43 16.73 13.67
N ASN A 129 -19.74 16.94 13.83
CA ASN A 129 -20.30 17.87 14.81
C ASN A 129 -20.79 17.18 16.10
N LEU A 130 -20.70 15.84 16.18
CA LEU A 130 -21.20 15.05 17.31
C LEU A 130 -20.11 14.20 17.99
N ALA A 131 -19.00 13.95 17.29
CA ALA A 131 -17.82 13.25 17.81
C ALA A 131 -16.74 14.24 18.28
N GLU A 132 -15.84 13.77 19.16
CA GLU A 132 -14.67 14.51 19.63
C GLU A 132 -13.38 14.21 18.84
N LEU A 133 -13.33 13.05 18.18
CA LEU A 133 -12.22 12.64 17.34
C LEU A 133 -12.70 11.69 16.24
N ILE A 134 -11.87 11.49 15.22
CA ILE A 134 -12.07 10.52 14.14
C ILE A 134 -11.05 9.40 14.33
N VAL A 135 -11.49 8.15 14.25
CA VAL A 135 -10.62 6.98 14.26
C VAL A 135 -10.82 6.22 12.96
N PHE A 136 -9.73 6.04 12.21
CA PHE A 136 -9.69 5.07 11.12
C PHE A 136 -9.06 3.78 11.64
N GLU A 137 -9.84 2.70 11.80
CA GLU A 137 -9.32 1.45 12.35
C GLU A 137 -9.38 0.28 11.38
N THR A 138 -8.50 -0.71 11.58
CA THR A 138 -8.43 -1.94 10.77
C THR A 138 -8.16 -1.68 9.28
N MET A 139 -7.42 -0.62 8.94
CA MET A 139 -7.07 -0.34 7.55
C MET A 139 -6.03 -1.36 7.05
N THR A 140 -6.29 -1.95 5.88
CA THR A 140 -5.40 -2.96 5.27
C THR A 140 -4.59 -2.38 4.11
N ASP A 141 -5.12 -1.36 3.43
CA ASP A 141 -4.48 -0.65 2.33
C ASP A 141 -4.13 0.79 2.73
N LEU A 142 -2.88 1.18 2.44
CA LEU A 142 -2.37 2.52 2.70
C LEU A 142 -3.04 3.57 1.80
N TYR A 143 -3.42 3.20 0.57
CA TYR A 143 -4.01 4.14 -0.37
C TYR A 143 -5.42 4.54 0.04
N GLU A 144 -6.21 3.55 0.44
CA GLU A 144 -7.52 3.75 1.06
C GLU A 144 -7.43 4.63 2.31
N LEU A 145 -6.48 4.35 3.21
CA LEU A 145 -6.25 5.17 4.41
C LEU A 145 -5.85 6.60 4.05
N LYS A 146 -5.03 6.81 3.02
CA LYS A 146 -4.71 8.15 2.52
C LYS A 146 -5.97 8.89 2.07
N ALA A 147 -6.86 8.24 1.30
CA ALA A 147 -8.13 8.84 0.88
C ALA A 147 -8.99 9.24 2.10
N ALA A 148 -9.06 8.37 3.10
CA ALA A 148 -9.80 8.59 4.34
C ALA A 148 -9.26 9.79 5.14
N VAL A 149 -7.94 9.85 5.35
CA VAL A 149 -7.28 10.95 6.07
C VAL A 149 -7.44 12.27 5.34
N LEU A 150 -7.31 12.31 4.01
CA LEU A 150 -7.56 13.51 3.23
C LEU A 150 -9.03 13.95 3.35
N ALA A 151 -9.99 13.03 3.25
CA ALA A 151 -11.40 13.34 3.44
C ALA A 151 -11.64 13.96 4.82
N ALA A 152 -11.00 13.43 5.88
CA ALA A 152 -11.14 13.96 7.23
C ALA A 152 -10.52 15.35 7.37
N LYS A 153 -9.28 15.54 6.91
CA LYS A 153 -8.56 16.82 6.99
C LYS A 153 -9.24 17.94 6.21
N GLU A 154 -9.85 17.62 5.07
CA GLU A 154 -10.50 18.61 4.21
C GLU A 154 -11.94 18.94 4.66
N ASN A 155 -12.58 18.08 5.47
CA ASN A 155 -13.99 18.24 5.84
C ASN A 155 -14.24 18.31 7.36
N SER A 156 -13.19 18.28 8.19
CA SER A 156 -13.28 18.32 9.65
C SER A 156 -12.01 18.91 10.28
N ASN A 157 -12.15 19.47 11.49
CA ASN A 157 -11.04 19.94 12.32
C ASN A 157 -10.74 18.97 13.48
N LEU A 158 -11.43 17.84 13.56
CA LEU A 158 -11.23 16.86 14.62
C LEU A 158 -9.85 16.21 14.53
N ASN A 159 -9.30 15.82 15.68
CA ASN A 159 -8.09 15.00 15.73
C ASN A 159 -8.35 13.65 15.06
N ILE A 160 -7.35 13.15 14.35
CA ILE A 160 -7.44 11.90 13.59
C ILE A 160 -6.50 10.88 14.21
N PHE A 161 -7.03 9.75 14.64
CA PHE A 161 -6.27 8.58 15.03
C PHE A 161 -6.38 7.55 13.92
N THR A 162 -5.33 6.78 13.68
CA THR A 162 -5.37 5.74 12.68
C THR A 162 -4.64 4.48 13.12
N THR A 163 -5.18 3.33 12.74
CA THR A 163 -4.48 2.06 12.82
C THR A 163 -4.55 1.32 11.50
N MET A 164 -3.49 0.55 11.24
CA MET A 164 -3.52 -0.50 10.24
C MET A 164 -3.45 -1.85 10.94
N THR A 165 -3.95 -2.87 10.26
CA THR A 165 -3.86 -4.25 10.75
C THR A 165 -2.71 -4.98 10.06
N PHE A 166 -1.80 -5.54 10.85
CA PHE A 166 -0.58 -6.21 10.40
C PHE A 166 -0.60 -7.69 10.77
N GLU A 167 0.05 -8.49 9.95
CA GLU A 167 0.28 -9.91 10.20
C GLU A 167 1.61 -10.13 10.93
N ALA A 168 1.90 -11.40 11.27
CA ALA A 168 3.07 -11.78 12.05
C ALA A 168 4.41 -11.50 11.31
N ASP A 169 4.36 -11.36 9.98
CA ASP A 169 5.49 -11.02 9.11
C ASP A 169 5.84 -9.51 9.09
N MET A 170 5.11 -8.70 9.87
CA MET A 170 5.24 -7.24 9.92
C MET A 170 4.73 -6.48 8.69
N ARG A 171 3.86 -7.09 7.89
CA ARG A 171 3.19 -6.42 6.78
C ARG A 171 1.68 -6.44 6.92
N THR A 172 1.01 -5.52 6.24
CA THR A 172 -0.44 -5.61 6.07
C THR A 172 -0.75 -6.59 4.95
N PHE A 173 -2.02 -6.98 4.83
CA PHE A 173 -2.51 -7.77 3.70
C PHE A 173 -2.13 -7.18 2.32
N ALA A 174 -2.11 -5.86 2.19
CA ALA A 174 -1.69 -5.18 0.97
C ALA A 174 -0.15 -5.07 0.80
N GLY A 175 0.63 -5.67 1.69
CA GLY A 175 2.09 -5.69 1.69
C GLY A 175 2.75 -4.44 2.29
N VAL A 176 1.98 -3.55 2.92
CA VAL A 176 2.49 -2.29 3.49
C VAL A 176 3.39 -2.60 4.68
N ASN A 177 4.58 -1.99 4.73
CA ASN A 177 5.49 -2.11 5.87
C ASN A 177 5.27 -0.98 6.90
N LEU A 178 5.76 -1.17 8.13
CA LEU A 178 5.61 -0.20 9.22
C LEU A 178 6.25 1.15 8.91
N GLU A 179 7.43 1.16 8.28
CA GLU A 179 8.14 2.39 7.94
C GLU A 179 7.34 3.28 6.98
N THR A 180 6.74 2.69 5.94
CA THR A 180 5.89 3.40 4.99
C THR A 180 4.65 3.96 5.67
N PHE A 181 3.96 3.15 6.49
CA PHE A 181 2.78 3.59 7.23
C PHE A 181 3.09 4.80 8.12
N VAL A 182 4.14 4.71 8.94
CA VAL A 182 4.61 5.80 9.81
C VAL A 182 4.97 7.03 8.99
N ASN A 183 5.82 6.87 7.96
CA ASN A 183 6.34 7.97 7.15
C ASN A 183 5.23 8.77 6.45
N LEU A 184 4.19 8.08 5.97
CA LEU A 184 3.05 8.74 5.32
C LEU A 184 2.12 9.40 6.33
N MET A 185 1.68 8.67 7.36
CA MET A 185 0.67 9.16 8.30
C MET A 185 1.19 10.31 9.17
N GLU A 186 2.45 10.25 9.60
CA GLU A 186 3.07 11.31 10.38
C GLU A 186 3.07 12.63 9.63
N GLY A 187 3.44 12.62 8.34
CA GLY A 187 3.50 13.86 7.57
C GLY A 187 2.13 14.35 7.07
N LEU A 188 1.12 13.48 6.94
CA LEU A 188 -0.28 13.89 6.76
C LEU A 188 -0.87 14.51 8.05
N GLY A 189 -0.13 14.44 9.16
CA GLY A 189 -0.44 15.17 10.39
C GLY A 189 -1.59 14.55 11.17
N VAL A 190 -1.72 13.22 11.19
CA VAL A 190 -2.60 12.54 12.14
C VAL A 190 -2.07 12.72 13.58
N SER A 191 -2.94 12.56 14.58
CA SER A 191 -2.60 12.82 15.98
C SER A 191 -2.04 11.59 16.70
N ALA A 192 -2.45 10.39 16.30
CA ALA A 192 -1.93 9.12 16.80
C ALA A 192 -1.97 8.05 15.70
N ILE A 193 -1.01 7.13 15.74
CA ILE A 193 -0.94 5.98 14.84
C ILE A 193 -0.86 4.69 15.65
N GLY A 194 -1.18 3.55 15.05
CA GLY A 194 -1.21 2.32 15.83
C GLY A 194 -1.54 1.05 15.09
N LEU A 195 -1.79 0.01 15.88
CA LEU A 195 -2.06 -1.35 15.43
C LEU A 195 -3.32 -1.85 16.15
N ASN A 196 -4.21 -2.48 15.40
CA ASN A 196 -5.37 -3.15 15.97
C ASN A 196 -5.68 -4.43 15.19
N CYS A 197 -6.46 -5.31 15.80
CA CYS A 197 -6.93 -6.56 15.18
C CYS A 197 -5.80 -7.51 14.74
N SER A 198 -6.15 -8.54 13.96
CA SER A 198 -5.37 -9.68 13.43
C SER A 198 -4.61 -10.54 14.45
N LEU A 199 -4.00 -9.95 15.47
CA LEU A 199 -3.06 -10.57 16.38
C LEU A 199 -3.46 -10.36 17.84
N GLY A 200 -3.05 -11.30 18.69
CA GLY A 200 -3.09 -11.15 20.13
C GLY A 200 -1.99 -10.21 20.65
N PRO A 201 -2.04 -9.82 21.94
CA PRO A 201 -1.05 -8.90 22.52
C PRO A 201 0.36 -9.51 22.60
N LYS A 202 0.49 -10.84 22.55
CA LYS A 202 1.78 -11.52 22.54
C LYS A 202 2.50 -11.32 21.20
N GLU A 203 1.80 -11.60 20.11
CA GLU A 203 2.32 -11.49 18.75
C GLU A 203 2.56 -10.02 18.36
N MET A 204 1.66 -9.13 18.81
CA MET A 204 1.75 -7.69 18.54
C MET A 204 2.91 -6.99 19.25
N TYR A 205 3.57 -7.63 20.23
CA TYR A 205 4.70 -7.03 20.96
C TYR A 205 5.86 -6.63 20.03
N ASN A 206 6.22 -7.48 19.06
CA ASN A 206 7.35 -7.20 18.17
C ASN A 206 7.04 -6.05 17.19
N LEU A 207 5.82 -6.02 16.65
CA LEU A 207 5.31 -4.91 15.84
C LEU A 207 5.33 -3.60 16.64
N THR A 208 4.84 -3.64 17.88
CA THR A 208 4.83 -2.49 18.80
C THR A 208 6.25 -1.99 19.07
N LYS A 209 7.20 -2.90 19.32
CA LYS A 209 8.61 -2.54 19.53
C LYS A 209 9.21 -1.85 18.32
N LYS A 210 8.86 -2.31 17.11
CA LYS A 210 9.33 -1.68 15.87
C LYS A 210 8.73 -0.30 15.68
N ILE A 211 7.40 -0.14 15.71
CA ILE A 211 6.73 1.15 15.48
C ILE A 211 7.15 2.22 16.51
N THR A 212 7.28 1.83 17.79
CA THR A 212 7.71 2.75 18.87
C THR A 212 9.16 3.22 18.72
N SER A 213 10.00 2.49 17.98
CA SER A 213 11.41 2.85 17.76
C SER A 213 11.64 3.82 16.60
N ILE A 214 10.66 4.02 15.72
CA ILE A 214 10.83 4.77 14.46
C ILE A 214 10.07 6.10 14.39
N THR A 215 9.24 6.41 15.39
CA THR A 215 8.44 7.65 15.44
C THR A 215 8.25 8.15 16.87
N ASP A 216 8.11 9.46 17.01
CA ASP A 216 7.79 10.14 18.26
C ASP A 216 6.29 10.40 18.45
N MET A 217 5.45 10.03 17.47
CA MET A 217 3.99 10.11 17.59
C MET A 217 3.45 9.28 18.76
N ASP A 218 2.27 9.65 19.25
CA ASP A 218 1.50 8.83 20.17
C ASP A 218 1.12 7.50 19.49
N ILE A 219 1.32 6.39 20.21
CA ILE A 219 1.01 5.05 19.71
C ILE A 219 -0.25 4.49 20.36
N MET A 220 -1.08 3.85 19.54
CA MET A 220 -2.32 3.17 19.91
C MET A 220 -2.24 1.68 19.65
N ILE A 221 -2.64 0.84 20.60
CA ILE A 221 -2.62 -0.62 20.48
C ILE A 221 -3.94 -1.23 20.99
N LYS A 222 -4.68 -1.91 20.09
CA LYS A 222 -5.94 -2.64 20.35
C LYS A 222 -5.87 -4.08 19.81
N PRO A 223 -5.16 -5.00 20.47
CA PRO A 223 -5.04 -6.39 20.01
C PRO A 223 -6.34 -7.17 20.26
N ASN A 224 -6.47 -8.32 19.59
CA ASN A 224 -7.53 -9.28 19.89
C ASN A 224 -7.29 -9.97 21.24
N ALA A 225 -8.33 -10.57 21.83
CA ALA A 225 -8.21 -11.40 23.03
C ALA A 225 -7.60 -12.78 22.71
N GLY A 226 -6.39 -12.77 22.15
CA GLY A 226 -5.72 -13.93 21.56
C GLY A 226 -6.08 -14.12 20.08
N LEU A 227 -5.53 -15.18 19.50
CA LEU A 227 -6.00 -15.67 18.21
C LEU A 227 -7.32 -16.41 18.41
N PRO A 228 -8.26 -16.34 17.45
CA PRO A 228 -9.49 -17.12 17.54
C PRO A 228 -9.15 -18.61 17.55
N ASP A 229 -9.85 -19.36 18.38
CA ASP A 229 -9.79 -20.81 18.37
C ASP A 229 -10.55 -21.39 17.18
N ILE A 230 -10.59 -22.72 17.11
CA ILE A 230 -11.29 -23.45 16.05
C ILE A 230 -12.76 -23.02 16.01
N GLU A 231 -13.39 -22.68 17.12
CA GLU A 231 -14.81 -22.30 17.18
C GLU A 231 -15.05 -20.81 16.93
N GLY A 232 -14.00 -20.06 16.56
CA GLY A 232 -14.05 -18.61 16.37
C GLY A 232 -14.08 -17.84 17.70
N ASN A 233 -13.88 -18.52 18.83
CA ASN A 233 -13.88 -17.92 20.15
C ASN A 233 -12.50 -17.38 20.51
N TYR A 234 -12.49 -16.26 21.20
CA TYR A 234 -11.27 -15.65 21.72
C TYR A 234 -11.09 -16.03 23.19
N ASN A 235 -10.05 -16.80 23.48
CA ASN A 235 -9.91 -17.48 24.76
C ASN A 235 -8.87 -16.87 25.70
N LEU A 236 -8.25 -15.75 25.33
CA LEU A 236 -7.28 -15.10 26.23
C LEU A 236 -8.03 -14.45 27.39
N SER A 237 -7.73 -14.86 28.61
CA SER A 237 -8.37 -14.30 29.81
C SER A 237 -8.01 -12.83 30.01
N ALA A 238 -8.87 -12.06 30.69
CA ALA A 238 -8.58 -10.66 31.05
C ALA A 238 -7.26 -10.50 31.84
N LYS A 239 -6.91 -11.50 32.67
CA LYS A 239 -5.66 -11.54 33.44
C LYS A 239 -4.44 -11.70 32.53
N ASP A 240 -4.51 -12.63 31.58
CA ASP A 240 -3.38 -12.86 30.67
C ASP A 240 -3.25 -11.73 29.66
N PHE A 241 -4.38 -11.20 29.18
CA PHE A 241 -4.43 -10.03 28.31
C PHE A 241 -3.68 -8.85 28.95
N VAL A 242 -4.01 -8.49 30.20
CA VAL A 242 -3.34 -7.36 30.88
C VAL A 242 -1.84 -7.64 31.11
N ASN A 243 -1.46 -8.87 31.45
CA ASN A 243 -0.04 -9.23 31.63
C ASN A 243 0.82 -8.96 30.37
N TYR A 244 0.27 -9.20 29.18
CA TYR A 244 0.95 -8.84 27.93
C TYR A 244 0.88 -7.34 27.64
N MET A 245 -0.26 -6.69 27.91
CA MET A 245 -0.42 -5.26 27.71
C MET A 245 0.49 -4.42 28.60
N GLU A 246 0.84 -4.88 29.80
CA GLU A 246 1.86 -4.22 30.63
C GLU A 246 3.24 -4.21 29.97
N LYS A 247 3.59 -5.28 29.23
CA LYS A 247 4.85 -5.33 28.46
C LYS A 247 4.81 -4.38 27.28
N ILE A 248 3.67 -4.30 26.59
CA ILE A 248 3.42 -3.34 25.50
C ILE A 248 3.54 -1.90 26.01
N HIS A 249 2.95 -1.59 27.17
CA HIS A 249 3.03 -0.25 27.77
C HIS A 249 4.47 0.18 28.06
N ARG A 250 5.35 -0.75 28.47
CA ARG A 250 6.79 -0.47 28.68
C ARG A 250 7.53 -0.04 27.41
N LEU A 251 6.94 -0.22 26.24
CA LEU A 251 7.46 0.29 24.97
C LEU A 251 7.05 1.75 24.70
N GLY A 252 6.38 2.41 25.65
CA GLY A 252 5.95 3.81 25.54
C GLY A 252 4.62 4.01 24.81
N VAL A 253 3.75 3.00 24.80
CA VAL A 253 2.41 3.09 24.20
C VAL A 253 1.47 3.88 25.09
N ARG A 254 0.73 4.81 24.49
CA ARG A 254 -0.15 5.75 25.19
C ARG A 254 -1.60 5.32 25.22
N TYR A 255 -2.15 4.94 24.07
CA TYR A 255 -3.55 4.53 23.97
C TYR A 255 -3.65 3.01 23.94
N LEU A 256 -4.31 2.43 24.94
CA LEU A 256 -4.42 0.98 25.10
C LEU A 256 -5.88 0.56 25.18
N GLY A 257 -6.28 -0.43 24.40
CA GLY A 257 -7.62 -1.00 24.45
C GLY A 257 -7.66 -2.43 23.95
N GLY A 258 -8.82 -2.86 23.46
CA GLY A 258 -9.02 -4.19 22.90
C GLY A 258 -9.81 -4.18 21.60
N CYS A 259 -9.60 -5.18 20.76
CA CYS A 259 -10.39 -5.44 19.55
C CYS A 259 -11.18 -6.76 19.73
N CYS A 260 -11.29 -7.60 18.72
CA CYS A 260 -12.14 -8.80 18.72
C CYS A 260 -11.88 -9.70 19.94
N GLY A 261 -12.97 -10.14 20.57
CA GLY A 261 -12.94 -11.00 21.75
C GLY A 261 -12.82 -10.27 23.09
N THR A 262 -12.43 -9.00 23.11
CA THR A 262 -12.33 -8.21 24.34
C THR A 262 -13.70 -7.70 24.80
N ASN A 263 -13.88 -7.61 26.12
CA ASN A 263 -15.14 -7.19 26.77
C ASN A 263 -14.86 -6.29 27.99
N GLU A 264 -15.88 -5.98 28.79
CA GLU A 264 -15.77 -5.12 29.96
C GLU A 264 -14.79 -5.62 31.03
N GLU A 265 -14.60 -6.94 31.17
CA GLU A 265 -13.65 -7.50 32.13
C GLU A 265 -12.20 -7.24 31.71
N HIS A 266 -11.92 -7.35 30.41
CA HIS A 266 -10.60 -7.05 29.83
C HIS A 266 -10.25 -5.57 30.03
N ILE A 267 -11.18 -4.69 29.70
CA ILE A 267 -10.99 -3.24 29.85
C ILE A 267 -10.85 -2.84 31.32
N ARG A 268 -11.63 -3.46 32.22
CA ARG A 268 -11.51 -3.22 33.67
C ARG A 268 -10.16 -3.64 34.21
N ALA A 269 -9.66 -4.80 33.78
CA ALA A 269 -8.32 -5.26 34.14
C ALA A 269 -7.25 -4.29 33.60
N LEU A 270 -7.37 -3.85 32.35
CA LEU A 270 -6.45 -2.89 31.73
C LEU A 270 -6.43 -1.55 32.47
N SER A 271 -7.62 -1.00 32.74
CA SER A 271 -7.79 0.28 33.42
C SER A 271 -7.21 0.26 34.83
N LYS A 272 -7.54 -0.77 35.62
CA LYS A 272 -7.01 -0.95 36.98
C LYS A 272 -5.48 -0.97 37.04
N ASN A 273 -4.83 -1.54 36.02
CA ASN A 273 -3.39 -1.71 36.02
C ASN A 273 -2.63 -0.58 35.33
N LEU A 274 -3.20 0.10 34.33
CA LEU A 274 -2.44 1.00 33.45
C LEU A 274 -2.98 2.43 33.35
N LYS A 275 -4.26 2.69 33.64
CA LYS A 275 -4.85 4.03 33.51
C LYS A 275 -4.08 5.07 34.32
N GLY A 276 -3.73 6.21 33.71
CA GLY A 276 -3.07 7.32 34.39
C GLY A 276 -1.61 7.06 34.77
N LYS A 277 -1.00 5.92 34.37
CA LYS A 277 0.44 5.71 34.48
C LYS A 277 1.19 6.66 33.56
N ASP A 278 2.40 7.04 33.97
CA ASP A 278 3.30 7.83 33.13
C ASP A 278 3.79 7.02 31.93
N LEU A 279 3.97 7.70 30.80
CA LEU A 279 4.57 7.08 29.62
C LEU A 279 6.05 6.79 29.85
N VAL A 280 6.49 5.63 29.36
CA VAL A 280 7.90 5.26 29.35
C VAL A 280 8.61 6.01 28.23
N GLN A 281 9.76 6.62 28.53
CA GLN A 281 10.59 7.27 27.54
C GLN A 281 11.12 6.26 26.51
N ARG A 282 10.98 6.59 25.23
CA ARG A 282 11.38 5.74 24.11
C ARG A 282 12.74 6.15 23.57
N GLU A 283 13.55 5.17 23.17
CA GLU A 283 14.69 5.40 22.30
C GLU A 283 14.22 5.41 20.84
N ILE A 284 14.21 6.59 20.22
CA ILE A 284 13.61 6.80 18.91
C ILE A 284 14.70 7.12 17.88
N LYS A 285 14.68 6.41 16.76
CA LYS A 285 15.41 6.75 15.53
C LYS A 285 14.40 7.17 14.47
N LEU A 286 14.16 8.48 14.38
CA LEU A 286 13.25 9.04 13.39
C LEU A 286 13.66 8.66 11.98
N ILE A 287 12.67 8.25 11.19
CA ILE A 287 12.85 7.91 9.78
C ILE A 287 12.31 9.03 8.89
N SER A 288 12.94 9.22 7.73
CA SER A 288 12.44 10.12 6.67
C SER A 288 13.06 9.68 5.35
N GLY A 289 12.24 9.65 4.30
CA GLY A 289 12.67 9.29 2.96
C GLY A 289 11.50 9.06 2.02
N PRO A 290 11.77 8.84 0.73
CA PRO A 290 10.72 8.57 -0.23
C PRO A 290 10.20 7.14 -0.03
N SER A 291 8.92 6.94 -0.30
CA SER A 291 8.29 5.63 -0.18
C SER A 291 7.18 5.42 -1.19
N SER A 292 7.03 4.18 -1.65
CA SER A 292 5.82 3.66 -2.27
C SER A 292 4.96 2.95 -1.22
N ALA A 293 3.87 2.32 -1.63
CA ALA A 293 2.98 1.52 -0.79
C ALA A 293 3.72 0.46 0.05
N THR A 294 4.71 -0.22 -0.51
CA THR A 294 5.33 -1.41 0.07
C THR A 294 6.84 -1.27 0.31
N LYS A 295 7.46 -0.17 -0.16
CA LYS A 295 8.89 0.09 -0.07
C LYS A 295 9.17 1.47 0.50
N PHE A 296 9.94 1.50 1.58
CA PHE A 296 10.51 2.72 2.15
C PHE A 296 12.00 2.76 1.85
N ILE A 297 12.50 3.91 1.41
CA ILE A 297 13.93 4.10 1.16
C ILE A 297 14.47 5.05 2.21
N ASN A 298 15.35 4.54 3.06
CA ASN A 298 15.98 5.34 4.08
C ASN A 298 16.98 6.31 3.44
N ASN A 299 16.75 7.59 3.65
CA ASN A 299 17.43 8.68 2.96
C ASN A 299 18.73 9.07 3.69
N ASN A 300 19.47 8.07 4.15
CA ASN A 300 20.75 8.19 4.87
C ASN A 300 21.96 8.07 3.95
N GLU A 301 21.72 7.71 2.69
CA GLU A 301 22.74 7.48 1.67
C GLU A 301 22.32 8.17 0.37
N PRO A 302 23.28 8.45 -0.53
CA PRO A 302 22.97 9.03 -1.82
C PRO A 302 21.95 8.18 -2.59
N LEU A 303 20.80 8.76 -2.88
CA LEU A 303 19.73 8.14 -3.63
C LEU A 303 20.03 8.18 -5.13
N ILE A 304 19.80 7.05 -5.78
CA ILE A 304 19.92 6.91 -7.24
C ILE A 304 18.56 7.17 -7.86
N VAL A 305 18.41 8.31 -8.53
CA VAL A 305 17.18 8.69 -9.22
C VAL A 305 17.36 8.53 -10.73
N GLY A 306 16.54 7.69 -11.36
CA GLY A 306 16.62 7.43 -12.79
C GLY A 306 15.96 8.52 -13.64
N GLU A 307 16.72 9.19 -14.51
CA GLU A 307 16.29 10.30 -15.39
C GLU A 307 15.56 9.86 -16.70
N GLY A 308 15.35 8.56 -16.87
CA GLY A 308 14.92 7.94 -18.12
C GLY A 308 13.50 8.30 -18.58
N LEU A 309 12.60 8.60 -17.64
CA LEU A 309 11.18 8.94 -17.89
C LEU A 309 11.01 10.46 -18.08
N ASN A 310 11.62 10.99 -19.14
CA ASN A 310 11.57 12.40 -19.47
C ASN A 310 11.50 12.60 -21.00
N PRO A 311 10.55 13.39 -21.55
CA PRO A 311 10.38 13.59 -22.99
C PRO A 311 11.45 14.45 -23.65
N THR A 312 12.23 15.20 -22.88
CA THR A 312 13.23 16.13 -23.41
C THR A 312 14.27 15.41 -24.27
N GLY A 313 14.31 15.75 -25.57
CA GLY A 313 15.22 15.14 -26.54
C GLY A 313 14.92 13.69 -26.94
N LYS A 314 13.83 13.07 -26.45
CA LYS A 314 13.51 11.64 -26.67
C LYS A 314 12.27 11.45 -27.54
N LYS A 315 12.42 11.51 -28.87
CA LYS A 315 11.32 11.40 -29.86
C LYS A 315 10.36 10.23 -29.63
N ARG A 316 10.87 9.02 -29.37
CA ARG A 316 10.03 7.84 -29.09
C ARG A 316 9.17 8.01 -27.83
N PHE A 317 9.72 8.61 -26.79
CA PHE A 317 8.96 8.85 -25.55
C PHE A 317 7.95 9.97 -25.73
N GLN A 318 8.28 11.03 -26.48
CA GLN A 318 7.33 12.08 -26.85
C GLN A 318 6.12 11.49 -27.60
N GLN A 319 6.35 10.59 -28.55
CA GLN A 319 5.27 9.92 -29.28
C GLN A 319 4.40 9.07 -28.33
N ALA A 320 5.03 8.28 -27.45
CA ALA A 320 4.33 7.47 -26.47
C ALA A 320 3.43 8.32 -25.55
N LEU A 321 3.87 9.49 -25.11
CA LEU A 321 3.05 10.40 -24.29
C LEU A 321 1.84 10.92 -25.07
N LYS A 322 1.98 11.24 -26.37
CA LYS A 322 0.86 11.69 -27.22
C LYS A 322 -0.19 10.60 -27.43
N GLU A 323 0.28 9.37 -27.65
CA GLU A 323 -0.57 8.20 -27.90
C GLU A 323 -1.13 7.60 -26.61
N LYS A 324 -0.74 8.13 -25.44
CA LYS A 324 -1.01 7.55 -24.12
C LYS A 324 -0.59 6.08 -24.04
N ASP A 325 0.55 5.75 -24.65
CA ASP A 325 1.17 4.43 -24.60
C ASP A 325 1.78 4.21 -23.20
N LEU A 326 0.95 3.66 -22.30
CA LEU A 326 1.30 3.37 -20.92
C LEU A 326 2.34 2.24 -20.83
N GLU A 327 2.38 1.34 -21.80
CA GLU A 327 3.33 0.24 -21.83
C GLU A 327 4.75 0.75 -22.06
N CYS A 328 4.93 1.72 -22.96
CA CYS A 328 6.23 2.36 -23.15
C CYS A 328 6.73 3.04 -21.86
N ILE A 329 5.83 3.68 -21.10
CA ILE A 329 6.16 4.31 -19.81
C ILE A 329 6.58 3.24 -18.79
N ILE A 330 5.76 2.19 -18.63
CA ILE A 330 6.03 1.09 -17.68
C ILE A 330 7.33 0.37 -18.04
N SER A 331 7.54 0.01 -19.31
CA SER A 331 8.72 -0.72 -19.78
C SER A 331 10.01 0.05 -19.49
N LYS A 332 10.02 1.37 -19.75
CA LYS A 332 11.15 2.24 -19.39
C LYS A 332 11.33 2.37 -17.88
N ALA A 333 10.25 2.43 -17.11
CA ALA A 333 10.33 2.47 -15.65
C ALA A 333 11.00 1.19 -15.11
N ILE A 334 10.57 0.03 -15.60
CA ILE A 334 11.15 -1.28 -15.27
C ILE A 334 12.62 -1.33 -15.65
N GLU A 335 12.98 -0.88 -16.86
CA GLU A 335 14.38 -0.87 -17.33
C GLU A 335 15.29 -0.11 -16.36
N GLN A 336 14.84 1.04 -15.86
CA GLN A 336 15.61 1.82 -14.90
C GLN A 336 15.74 1.13 -13.54
N VAL A 337 14.66 0.53 -13.04
CA VAL A 337 14.68 -0.23 -11.78
C VAL A 337 15.61 -1.44 -11.88
N ASP A 338 15.53 -2.21 -12.98
CA ASP A 338 16.42 -3.33 -13.27
C ASP A 338 17.90 -2.90 -13.29
N ASN A 339 18.17 -1.68 -13.74
CA ASN A 339 19.50 -1.10 -13.80
C ASN A 339 19.94 -0.43 -12.49
N GLY A 340 19.11 -0.46 -11.44
CA GLY A 340 19.46 -0.05 -10.08
C GLY A 340 18.88 1.31 -9.64
N ALA A 341 17.90 1.86 -10.35
CA ALA A 341 17.18 3.04 -9.89
C ALA A 341 16.47 2.74 -8.55
N GLN A 342 16.66 3.64 -7.58
CA GLN A 342 15.98 3.59 -6.29
C GLN A 342 14.75 4.50 -6.28
N VAL A 343 14.75 5.56 -7.08
CA VAL A 343 13.61 6.45 -7.31
C VAL A 343 13.52 6.70 -8.81
N LEU A 344 12.30 6.89 -9.32
CA LEU A 344 12.05 7.20 -10.72
C LEU A 344 11.67 8.67 -10.88
N ASP A 345 12.46 9.45 -11.63
CA ASP A 345 12.10 10.82 -12.01
C ASP A 345 11.12 10.79 -13.17
N LEU A 346 9.86 11.17 -12.91
CA LEU A 346 8.76 11.13 -13.86
C LEU A 346 8.38 12.55 -14.30
N ASN A 347 8.79 12.88 -15.52
CA ASN A 347 8.38 14.09 -16.23
C ASN A 347 7.53 13.70 -17.45
N VAL A 348 6.29 14.18 -17.51
CA VAL A 348 5.39 14.02 -18.67
C VAL A 348 5.08 15.35 -19.37
N GLY A 349 5.84 16.40 -19.04
CA GLY A 349 5.69 17.74 -19.58
C GLY A 349 5.98 17.77 -21.08
N TYR A 350 4.94 17.88 -21.89
CA TYR A 350 5.05 18.05 -23.34
C TYR A 350 3.93 18.98 -23.85
N PRO A 351 4.21 19.93 -24.78
CA PRO A 351 3.22 20.96 -25.16
C PRO A 351 1.88 20.44 -25.70
N GLU A 352 1.84 19.26 -26.30
CA GLU A 352 0.64 18.70 -26.95
C GLU A 352 -0.18 17.76 -26.04
N VAL A 353 0.11 17.70 -24.73
CA VAL A 353 -0.61 16.81 -23.80
C VAL A 353 -1.18 17.57 -22.60
N ASN A 354 -2.29 17.07 -22.04
CA ASN A 354 -2.76 17.49 -20.72
C ASN A 354 -1.85 16.86 -19.66
N GLU A 355 -0.85 17.63 -19.23
CA GLU A 355 0.17 17.18 -18.28
C GLU A 355 -0.42 16.69 -16.95
N GLY A 356 -1.47 17.33 -16.43
CA GLY A 356 -2.08 16.92 -15.17
C GLY A 356 -2.79 15.57 -15.25
N GLU A 357 -3.57 15.35 -16.31
CA GLU A 357 -4.22 14.05 -16.55
C GLU A 357 -3.19 12.95 -16.86
N LEU A 358 -2.18 13.26 -17.68
CA LEU A 358 -1.18 12.28 -18.06
C LEU A 358 -0.28 11.90 -16.87
N GLN A 359 0.03 12.86 -16.00
CA GLN A 359 0.81 12.62 -14.78
C GLN A 359 0.05 11.67 -13.85
N GLU A 360 -1.25 11.90 -13.65
CA GLU A 360 -2.11 11.01 -12.85
C GLU A 360 -2.11 9.58 -13.41
N ILE A 361 -2.34 9.43 -14.72
CA ILE A 361 -2.39 8.12 -15.38
C ILE A 361 -1.02 7.43 -15.29
N ALA A 362 0.08 8.12 -15.62
CA ALA A 362 1.42 7.57 -15.59
C ALA A 362 1.82 7.12 -14.18
N ILE A 363 1.50 7.90 -13.15
CA ILE A 363 1.74 7.56 -11.74
C ILE A 363 0.96 6.30 -11.36
N LYS A 364 -0.34 6.22 -11.67
CA LYS A 364 -1.14 5.00 -11.42
C LYS A 364 -0.54 3.79 -12.15
N SER A 365 -0.18 3.94 -13.42
CA SER A 365 0.43 2.88 -14.22
C SER A 365 1.77 2.38 -13.66
N ILE A 366 2.67 3.27 -13.23
CA ILE A 366 3.96 2.86 -12.68
C ILE A 366 3.78 2.15 -11.34
N GLN A 367 3.01 2.74 -10.40
CA GLN A 367 2.76 2.16 -9.08
C GLN A 367 2.04 0.82 -9.15
N SER A 368 1.31 0.60 -10.24
CA SER A 368 0.64 -0.67 -10.46
C SER A 368 1.66 -1.80 -10.63
N VAL A 369 2.81 -1.56 -11.27
CA VAL A 369 3.80 -2.61 -11.57
C VAL A 369 4.99 -2.58 -10.62
N LEU A 370 5.39 -1.40 -10.17
CA LEU A 370 6.63 -1.16 -9.46
C LEU A 370 6.37 -0.65 -8.05
N ASP A 371 7.16 -1.17 -7.11
CA ASP A 371 7.23 -0.70 -5.72
C ASP A 371 8.23 0.45 -5.55
N THR A 372 8.78 1.00 -6.64
CA THR A 372 9.85 2.00 -6.59
C THR A 372 9.25 3.40 -6.39
N PRO A 373 9.73 4.18 -5.41
CA PRO A 373 9.24 5.54 -5.20
C PRO A 373 9.38 6.44 -6.43
N ILE A 374 8.51 7.44 -6.55
CA ILE A 374 8.45 8.35 -7.70
C ILE A 374 8.83 9.76 -7.25
N GLN A 375 9.72 10.38 -8.02
CA GLN A 375 9.96 11.81 -8.04
C GLN A 375 9.07 12.41 -9.14
N ILE A 376 8.10 13.23 -8.74
CA ILE A 376 7.11 13.86 -9.63
C ILE A 376 7.73 15.15 -10.15
N ASP A 377 8.12 15.15 -11.43
CA ASP A 377 8.75 16.29 -12.09
C ASP A 377 7.76 17.07 -12.95
N SER A 378 7.47 18.32 -12.54
CA SER A 378 6.63 19.24 -13.29
C SER A 378 6.85 20.70 -12.87
N SER A 379 6.70 21.60 -13.83
CA SER A 379 6.64 23.06 -13.60
C SER A 379 5.23 23.58 -13.32
N LYS A 380 4.20 22.75 -13.48
CA LYS A 380 2.79 23.10 -13.32
C LYS A 380 2.25 22.63 -11.98
N VAL A 381 1.76 23.58 -11.19
CA VAL A 381 1.15 23.35 -9.87
C VAL A 381 0.01 22.32 -9.93
N GLU A 382 -0.86 22.43 -10.95
CA GLU A 382 -1.99 21.51 -11.15
C GLU A 382 -1.52 20.05 -11.36
N ALA A 383 -0.45 19.84 -12.13
CA ALA A 383 0.06 18.50 -12.42
C ALA A 383 0.72 17.88 -11.18
N LEU A 384 1.44 18.68 -10.40
CA LEU A 384 1.99 18.27 -9.10
C LEU A 384 0.87 17.86 -8.14
N GLU A 385 -0.18 18.68 -8.00
CA GLU A 385 -1.29 18.37 -7.09
C GLU A 385 -2.05 17.10 -7.52
N LYS A 386 -2.40 16.96 -8.81
CA LYS A 386 -3.07 15.75 -9.31
C LYS A 386 -2.23 14.50 -9.07
N GLY A 387 -0.93 14.56 -9.39
CA GLY A 387 -0.02 13.44 -9.16
C GLY A 387 0.14 13.08 -7.68
N LEU A 388 0.32 14.08 -6.81
CA LEU A 388 0.45 13.88 -5.37
C LEU A 388 -0.82 13.33 -4.73
N ARG A 389 -1.99 13.73 -5.21
CA ARG A 389 -3.28 13.25 -4.70
C ARG A 389 -3.40 11.73 -4.86
N VAL A 390 -3.03 11.20 -6.03
CA VAL A 390 -3.15 9.77 -6.37
C VAL A 390 -1.91 8.92 -6.04
N TYR A 391 -0.84 9.53 -5.50
CA TYR A 391 0.37 8.79 -5.16
C TYR A 391 0.22 8.00 -3.85
N ASN A 392 0.45 6.70 -3.86
CA ASN A 392 0.40 5.82 -2.68
C ASN A 392 1.79 5.72 -2.03
N GLY A 393 2.09 6.70 -1.17
CA GLY A 393 3.37 6.81 -0.47
C GLY A 393 3.82 8.26 -0.31
N LYS A 394 5.11 8.46 -0.02
CA LYS A 394 5.75 9.78 0.09
C LYS A 394 6.61 10.06 -1.13
N ALA A 395 6.12 10.93 -2.02
CA ALA A 395 6.81 11.31 -3.25
C ALA A 395 7.89 12.36 -3.00
N ILE A 396 8.75 12.57 -3.99
CA ILE A 396 9.62 13.75 -4.09
C ILE A 396 9.03 14.68 -5.16
N VAL A 397 8.81 15.95 -4.83
CA VAL A 397 8.43 16.97 -5.81
C VAL A 397 9.69 17.57 -6.40
N ASN A 398 9.79 17.50 -7.74
CA ASN A 398 10.80 18.19 -8.53
C ASN A 398 10.07 19.23 -9.41
N SER A 399 10.09 20.51 -9.08
CA SER A 399 10.78 21.18 -7.99
C SER A 399 10.06 22.48 -7.63
N VAL A 400 10.58 23.20 -6.63
CA VAL A 400 10.27 24.61 -6.36
C VAL A 400 11.54 25.44 -6.58
N ASN A 401 11.40 26.74 -6.84
CA ASN A 401 12.53 27.65 -6.92
C ASN A 401 12.42 28.76 -5.86
N GLY A 402 13.35 29.70 -5.86
CA GLY A 402 13.40 30.79 -4.89
C GLY A 402 12.35 31.89 -5.10
N GLU A 403 11.57 31.87 -6.18
CA GLU A 403 10.58 32.91 -6.44
C GLU A 403 9.43 32.82 -5.43
N ASN A 404 9.03 33.96 -4.86
CA ASN A 404 7.99 33.97 -3.81
C ASN A 404 6.66 33.38 -4.32
N GLU A 405 6.26 33.71 -5.55
CA GLU A 405 5.03 33.19 -6.16
C GLU A 405 5.05 31.66 -6.30
N LYS A 406 6.22 31.07 -6.60
CA LYS A 406 6.38 29.63 -6.73
C LYS A 406 6.39 28.93 -5.37
N LEU A 407 7.04 29.52 -4.38
CA LEU A 407 7.04 29.02 -3.00
C LEU A 407 5.61 28.99 -2.44
N ASP A 408 4.88 30.10 -2.57
CA ASP A 408 3.50 30.23 -2.08
C ASP A 408 2.52 29.28 -2.77
N ALA A 409 2.79 28.90 -4.02
CA ALA A 409 1.94 27.97 -4.77
C ALA A 409 2.27 26.49 -4.47
N ILE A 410 3.56 26.12 -4.34
CA ILE A 410 3.99 24.72 -4.27
C ILE A 410 4.08 24.20 -2.84
N LEU A 411 4.60 24.99 -1.90
CA LEU A 411 4.81 24.54 -0.51
C LEU A 411 3.52 24.11 0.21
N PRO A 412 2.35 24.77 0.04
CA PRO A 412 1.10 24.29 0.62
C PRO A 412 0.72 22.88 0.15
N ILE A 413 0.93 22.58 -1.13
CA ILE A 413 0.59 21.28 -1.74
C ILE A 413 1.56 20.20 -1.25
N VAL A 414 2.86 20.51 -1.20
CA VAL A 414 3.89 19.63 -0.63
C VAL A 414 3.53 19.26 0.81
N LYS A 415 3.11 20.25 1.62
CA LYS A 415 2.69 20.01 3.00
C LYS A 415 1.40 19.18 3.07
N LYS A 416 0.40 19.53 2.26
CA LYS A 416 -0.93 18.89 2.25
C LYS A 416 -0.85 17.38 2.00
N TYR A 417 -0.03 16.96 1.03
CA TYR A 417 0.08 15.55 0.63
C TYR A 417 1.28 14.82 1.22
N ASN A 418 2.03 15.45 2.13
CA ASN A 418 3.26 14.91 2.72
C ASN A 418 4.29 14.46 1.66
N ALA A 419 4.78 15.41 0.86
CA ALA A 419 5.86 15.16 -0.08
C ALA A 419 7.20 15.70 0.44
N GLN A 420 8.30 15.13 -0.05
CA GLN A 420 9.60 15.79 -0.03
C GLN A 420 9.69 16.79 -1.17
N ILE A 421 10.58 17.78 -1.08
CA ILE A 421 10.71 18.84 -2.09
C ILE A 421 12.17 19.07 -2.46
N ILE A 422 12.43 19.22 -3.77
CA ILE A 422 13.69 19.72 -4.31
C ILE A 422 13.53 21.22 -4.57
N GLY A 423 14.37 22.03 -3.90
CA GLY A 423 14.49 23.47 -4.10
C GLY A 423 15.65 23.81 -5.04
N LEU A 424 15.36 24.42 -6.18
CA LEU A 424 16.36 24.89 -7.13
C LEU A 424 16.89 26.26 -6.71
N THR A 425 18.21 26.42 -6.72
CA THR A 425 18.89 27.70 -6.40
C THR A 425 18.84 28.71 -7.54
N ILE A 426 17.63 29.02 -7.99
CA ILE A 426 17.30 30.03 -9.01
C ILE A 426 16.16 30.90 -8.49
N ASP A 427 16.14 32.17 -8.86
CA ASP A 427 15.05 33.09 -8.55
C ASP A 427 14.75 34.05 -9.71
N GLU A 428 14.03 35.14 -9.44
CA GLU A 428 13.63 36.12 -10.45
C GLU A 428 14.82 36.75 -11.19
N LYS A 429 16.02 36.73 -10.59
CA LYS A 429 17.27 37.24 -11.18
C LYS A 429 18.07 36.17 -11.93
N GLY A 430 17.56 34.94 -11.98
CA GLY A 430 18.23 33.80 -12.58
C GLY A 430 19.12 33.04 -11.60
N ILE A 431 20.07 32.28 -12.14
CA ILE A 431 20.97 31.41 -11.37
C ILE A 431 22.16 32.25 -10.90
N PRO A 432 22.43 32.35 -9.59
CA PRO A 432 23.61 33.07 -9.11
C PRO A 432 24.91 32.40 -9.57
N GLU A 433 25.88 33.23 -9.96
CA GLU A 433 27.18 32.75 -10.42
C GLU A 433 28.06 32.21 -9.29
N SER A 434 27.88 32.69 -8.05
CA SER A 434 28.69 32.29 -6.89
C SER A 434 27.98 31.28 -5.98
N ALA A 435 28.78 30.47 -5.28
CA ALA A 435 28.33 29.55 -4.26
C ALA A 435 27.55 30.27 -3.14
N GLU A 436 28.00 31.45 -2.71
CA GLU A 436 27.32 32.27 -1.71
C GLU A 436 25.94 32.73 -2.19
N GLY A 437 25.82 33.14 -3.46
CA GLY A 437 24.53 33.55 -4.01
C GLY A 437 23.52 32.41 -4.04
N ARG A 438 23.96 31.22 -4.49
CA ARG A 438 23.13 30.01 -4.48
C ARG A 438 22.74 29.60 -3.07
N PHE A 439 23.66 29.72 -2.11
CA PHE A 439 23.40 29.46 -0.70
C PHE A 439 22.30 30.37 -0.12
N LEU A 440 22.30 31.66 -0.44
CA LEU A 440 21.27 32.60 0.03
C LEU A 440 19.87 32.24 -0.49
N ILE A 441 19.77 31.80 -1.75
CA ILE A 441 18.50 31.30 -2.29
C ILE A 441 18.09 30.01 -1.57
N ALA A 442 19.03 29.09 -1.34
CA ALA A 442 18.76 27.86 -0.60
C ALA A 442 18.26 28.13 0.82
N GLU A 443 18.88 29.08 1.53
CA GLU A 443 18.47 29.51 2.87
C GLU A 443 17.03 30.01 2.87
N ARG A 444 16.66 30.90 1.93
CA ARG A 444 15.28 31.36 1.75
C ARG A 444 14.31 30.21 1.53
N ILE A 445 14.61 29.29 0.60
CA ILE A 445 13.72 28.14 0.30
C ILE A 445 13.51 27.29 1.56
N VAL A 446 14.58 27.00 2.30
CA VAL A 446 14.51 26.20 3.53
C VAL A 446 13.68 26.91 4.60
N GLU A 447 13.88 28.20 4.80
CA GLU A 447 13.12 28.99 5.77
C GLU A 447 11.63 29.05 5.43
N GLU A 448 11.26 29.31 4.18
CA GLU A 448 9.86 29.32 3.76
C GLU A 448 9.22 27.93 3.89
N ALA A 449 9.89 26.87 3.44
CA ALA A 449 9.38 25.51 3.60
C ALA A 449 9.14 25.15 5.08
N MET A 450 10.02 25.58 5.98
CA MET A 450 9.85 25.37 7.42
C MET A 450 8.65 26.16 7.99
N LYS A 451 8.34 27.36 7.49
CA LYS A 451 7.15 28.13 7.91
C LYS A 451 5.85 27.39 7.57
N TYR A 452 5.81 26.66 6.45
CA TYR A 452 4.69 25.77 6.10
C TYR A 452 4.68 24.44 6.88
N GLY A 453 5.66 24.21 7.77
CA GLY A 453 5.75 23.00 8.58
C GLY A 453 6.31 21.79 7.84
N ILE A 454 7.12 22.01 6.80
CA ILE A 454 7.91 20.98 6.11
C ILE A 454 9.21 20.79 6.90
N LYS A 455 9.54 19.54 7.24
CA LYS A 455 10.73 19.21 8.05
C LYS A 455 11.99 19.33 7.20
N LYS A 456 13.10 19.77 7.80
CA LYS A 456 14.43 19.80 7.14
C LYS A 456 14.84 18.47 6.50
N SER A 457 14.42 17.34 7.10
CA SER A 457 14.68 16.00 6.59
C SER A 457 14.02 15.70 5.23
N ASP A 458 12.98 16.46 4.89
CA ASP A 458 12.17 16.34 3.67
C ASP A 458 12.52 17.40 2.60
N ILE A 459 13.54 18.24 2.86
CA ILE A 459 14.00 19.28 1.93
C ILE A 459 15.34 18.84 1.31
N TYR A 460 15.38 18.86 -0.02
CA TYR A 460 16.60 18.78 -0.82
C TYR A 460 16.84 20.12 -1.51
N ILE A 461 18.11 20.48 -1.67
CA ILE A 461 18.52 21.66 -2.43
C ILE A 461 19.35 21.23 -3.63
N ASP A 462 18.89 21.61 -4.83
CA ASP A 462 19.69 21.51 -6.05
C ASP A 462 20.45 22.83 -6.27
N CYS A 463 21.78 22.72 -6.14
CA CYS A 463 22.67 23.86 -6.32
C CYS A 463 22.87 24.24 -7.79
N LEU A 464 22.23 23.53 -8.73
CA LEU A 464 22.24 23.70 -10.19
C LEU A 464 23.65 23.58 -10.80
N SER A 465 23.83 22.61 -11.70
CA SER A 465 25.03 22.57 -12.54
C SER A 465 24.74 23.21 -13.89
N LEU A 466 25.54 24.21 -14.25
CA LEU A 466 25.59 24.74 -15.62
C LEU A 466 26.56 23.92 -16.48
N THR A 467 26.41 24.05 -17.79
CA THR A 467 27.25 23.36 -18.77
C THR A 467 28.70 23.85 -18.69
N VAL A 468 29.66 22.94 -18.45
CA VAL A 468 31.07 23.29 -18.25
C VAL A 468 31.72 23.89 -19.49
N SER A 469 31.23 23.56 -20.70
CA SER A 469 31.78 24.09 -21.96
C SER A 469 31.55 25.59 -22.14
N SER A 470 30.44 26.12 -21.61
CA SER A 470 30.12 27.54 -21.67
C SER A 470 30.47 28.28 -20.39
N ASN A 471 30.49 27.59 -19.23
CA ASN A 471 30.71 28.21 -17.93
C ASN A 471 31.64 27.35 -17.03
N PRO A 472 32.96 27.30 -17.30
CA PRO A 472 33.87 26.39 -16.60
C PRO A 472 33.94 26.60 -15.08
N GLU A 473 33.95 27.86 -14.62
CA GLU A 473 34.04 28.20 -13.19
C GLU A 473 32.81 27.72 -12.40
N GLN A 474 31.67 27.55 -13.05
CA GLN A 474 30.40 27.18 -12.38
C GLN A 474 30.43 25.78 -11.77
N VAL A 475 31.30 24.88 -12.25
CA VAL A 475 31.45 23.53 -11.65
C VAL A 475 31.97 23.65 -10.22
N LYS A 476 32.99 24.48 -9.99
CA LYS A 476 33.56 24.72 -8.67
C LYS A 476 32.55 25.37 -7.74
N GLU A 477 31.84 26.39 -8.22
CA GLU A 477 30.81 27.10 -7.46
C GLU A 477 29.65 26.17 -7.07
N THR A 478 29.25 25.24 -7.95
CA THR A 478 28.24 24.21 -7.63
C THR A 478 28.70 23.31 -6.48
N LEU A 479 29.94 22.82 -6.52
CA LEU A 479 30.47 21.92 -5.50
C LEU A 479 30.68 22.63 -4.15
N GLU A 480 31.12 23.89 -4.15
CA GLU A 480 31.23 24.68 -2.93
C GLU A 480 29.84 25.01 -2.35
N ALA A 481 28.85 25.31 -3.18
CA ALA A 481 27.46 25.51 -2.73
C ALA A 481 26.90 24.25 -2.05
N ILE A 482 27.12 23.05 -2.62
CA ILE A 482 26.72 21.78 -2.01
C ILE A 482 27.32 21.64 -0.60
N LYS A 483 28.63 21.87 -0.45
CA LYS A 483 29.30 21.83 0.86
C LYS A 483 28.72 22.85 1.84
N MET A 484 28.44 24.07 1.38
CA MET A 484 27.87 25.13 2.21
C MET A 484 26.46 24.79 2.71
N VAL A 485 25.58 24.34 1.80
CA VAL A 485 24.22 23.89 2.15
C VAL A 485 24.29 22.78 3.19
N LYS A 486 25.16 21.79 2.97
CA LYS A 486 25.35 20.68 3.91
C LYS A 486 25.81 21.12 5.29
N LYS A 487 26.86 21.94 5.33
CA LYS A 487 27.48 22.34 6.58
C LYS A 487 26.63 23.33 7.37
N LYS A 488 25.97 24.28 6.69
CA LYS A 488 25.31 25.43 7.35
C LYS A 488 23.80 25.25 7.50
N LEU A 489 23.09 24.71 6.50
CA LEU A 489 21.62 24.54 6.58
C LEU A 489 21.23 23.19 7.20
N GLY A 490 22.07 22.16 7.02
CA GLY A 490 21.85 20.81 7.53
C GLY A 490 20.72 20.06 6.80
N VAL A 491 20.40 20.48 5.57
CA VAL A 491 19.40 19.83 4.70
C VAL A 491 20.09 18.87 3.71
N LYS A 492 19.29 18.16 2.90
CA LYS A 492 19.81 17.30 1.83
C LYS A 492 20.10 18.09 0.56
N THR A 493 20.92 17.52 -0.30
CA THR A 493 21.33 18.11 -1.58
C THR A 493 20.98 17.15 -2.71
N ALA A 494 20.52 17.72 -3.82
CA ALA A 494 20.17 17.03 -5.04
C ALA A 494 20.98 17.59 -6.20
N LEU A 495 21.16 16.81 -7.27
CA LEU A 495 21.81 17.31 -8.48
C LEU A 495 21.40 16.51 -9.72
N GLY A 496 20.99 17.23 -10.76
CA GLY A 496 20.97 16.73 -12.14
C GLY A 496 22.38 16.60 -12.71
N VAL A 497 23.00 15.42 -12.57
CA VAL A 497 24.42 15.19 -12.93
C VAL A 497 24.66 15.41 -14.42
N SER A 498 23.72 14.99 -15.26
CA SER A 498 23.83 15.04 -16.73
C SER A 498 23.91 16.46 -17.31
N ASN A 499 23.57 17.49 -16.53
CA ASN A 499 23.52 18.89 -16.98
C ASN A 499 24.93 19.47 -17.23
N VAL A 500 25.95 19.00 -16.50
CA VAL A 500 27.32 19.53 -16.61
C VAL A 500 27.93 19.34 -18.01
N SER A 501 27.50 18.31 -18.74
CA SER A 501 28.16 17.85 -19.97
C SER A 501 27.43 18.20 -21.27
N PHE A 502 26.35 18.99 -21.24
CA PHE A 502 25.61 19.32 -22.45
C PHE A 502 26.51 19.90 -23.56
N GLY A 503 26.30 19.45 -24.79
CA GLY A 503 27.07 19.91 -25.95
C GLY A 503 28.53 19.42 -26.05
N LEU A 504 29.02 18.61 -25.11
CA LEU A 504 30.37 18.05 -25.16
C LEU A 504 30.42 16.65 -25.78
N PRO A 505 31.53 16.26 -26.44
CA PRO A 505 31.79 14.86 -26.77
C PRO A 505 32.08 14.05 -25.51
N ASN A 506 31.85 12.73 -25.56
CA ASN A 506 32.13 11.81 -24.45
C ASN A 506 31.51 12.23 -23.10
N ARG A 507 30.28 12.74 -23.13
CA ARG A 507 29.51 13.22 -21.97
C ARG A 507 29.56 12.30 -20.76
N GLY A 508 29.55 10.98 -20.98
CA GLY A 508 29.60 9.97 -19.92
C GLY A 508 30.78 10.16 -18.97
N ILE A 509 32.00 10.38 -19.50
CA ILE A 509 33.20 10.56 -18.67
C ILE A 509 33.09 11.83 -17.82
N VAL A 510 32.59 12.92 -18.40
CA VAL A 510 32.39 14.18 -17.69
C VAL A 510 31.38 14.03 -16.57
N ASN A 511 30.24 13.37 -16.86
CA ASN A 511 29.20 13.07 -15.87
C ASN A 511 29.74 12.20 -14.72
N ASP A 512 30.49 11.15 -15.05
CA ASP A 512 31.04 10.19 -14.09
C ASP A 512 32.05 10.84 -13.14
N VAL A 513 32.98 11.65 -13.67
CA VAL A 513 33.95 12.38 -12.83
C VAL A 513 33.25 13.43 -11.98
N PHE A 514 32.31 14.18 -12.55
CA PHE A 514 31.56 15.19 -11.82
C PHE A 514 30.69 14.58 -10.70
N LEU A 515 30.09 13.41 -10.95
CA LEU A 515 29.36 12.66 -9.93
C LEU A 515 30.23 12.32 -8.73
N ILE A 516 31.46 11.81 -8.96
CA ILE A 516 32.40 11.51 -7.87
C ILE A 516 32.72 12.77 -7.07
N MET A 517 32.97 13.89 -7.75
CA MET A 517 33.25 15.17 -7.10
C MET A 517 32.05 15.66 -6.27
N ALA A 518 30.83 15.53 -6.79
CA ALA A 518 29.60 15.94 -6.11
C ALA A 518 29.29 15.04 -4.90
N LEU A 519 29.47 13.72 -5.03
CA LEU A 519 29.34 12.77 -3.93
C LEU A 519 30.30 13.12 -2.78
N GLU A 520 31.56 13.42 -3.09
CA GLU A 520 32.55 13.84 -2.08
C GLU A 520 32.22 15.22 -1.48
N ALA A 521 31.61 16.12 -2.25
CA ALA A 521 31.13 17.40 -1.75
C ALA A 521 29.91 17.26 -0.80
N GLY A 522 29.19 16.14 -0.86
CA GLY A 522 28.08 15.82 0.04
C GLY A 522 26.72 15.59 -0.63
N LEU A 523 26.69 15.27 -1.93
CA LEU A 523 25.45 14.95 -2.68
C LEU A 523 24.67 13.78 -2.05
N ASP A 524 23.36 13.94 -1.81
CA ASP A 524 22.48 12.86 -1.29
C ASP A 524 21.43 12.36 -2.28
N LEU A 525 21.22 13.04 -3.40
CA LEU A 525 20.25 12.62 -4.41
C LEU A 525 20.84 12.91 -5.79
N ALA A 526 21.21 11.86 -6.51
CA ALA A 526 21.80 11.96 -7.83
C ALA A 526 20.76 11.57 -8.88
N ILE A 527 20.36 12.53 -9.70
CA ILE A 527 19.53 12.28 -10.89
C ILE A 527 20.48 11.91 -12.03
N VAL A 528 20.41 10.64 -12.46
CA VAL A 528 21.41 10.02 -13.34
C VAL A 528 20.77 9.09 -14.37
N ASN A 529 21.52 8.84 -15.46
CA ASN A 529 21.20 7.80 -16.42
C ASN A 529 21.60 6.41 -15.89
N THR A 530 20.63 5.64 -15.42
CA THR A 530 20.84 4.28 -14.90
C THR A 530 21.35 3.29 -15.94
N ASN A 531 21.18 3.58 -17.24
CA ASN A 531 21.70 2.72 -18.31
C ASN A 531 23.23 2.85 -18.48
N SER A 532 23.85 3.84 -17.84
CA SER A 532 25.30 3.99 -17.80
C SER A 532 25.90 3.01 -16.79
N LYS A 533 26.50 1.92 -17.28
CA LYS A 533 27.19 0.95 -16.44
C LYS A 533 28.27 1.61 -15.56
N ALA A 534 29.05 2.52 -16.13
CA ALA A 534 30.13 3.21 -15.43
C ALA A 534 29.60 4.05 -14.26
N THR A 535 28.53 4.82 -14.48
CA THR A 535 27.88 5.63 -13.44
C THR A 535 27.39 4.76 -12.29
N MET A 536 26.75 3.63 -12.60
CA MET A 536 26.25 2.69 -11.59
C MET A 536 27.38 1.92 -10.87
N ASP A 537 28.49 1.62 -11.57
CA ASP A 537 29.71 1.04 -10.98
C ASP A 537 30.34 2.03 -9.98
N ILE A 538 30.38 3.33 -10.32
CA ILE A 538 30.86 4.40 -9.45
C ILE A 538 30.03 4.49 -8.18
N LEU A 539 28.70 4.53 -8.29
CA LEU A 539 27.81 4.61 -7.12
C LEU A 539 28.01 3.40 -6.20
N THR A 540 28.01 2.18 -6.75
CA THR A 540 28.24 0.95 -5.97
C THR A 540 29.59 0.98 -5.26
N THR A 541 30.65 1.42 -5.96
CA THR A 541 32.00 1.52 -5.40
C THR A 541 32.08 2.61 -4.33
N TYR A 542 31.38 3.73 -4.52
CA TYR A 542 31.31 4.81 -3.54
C TYR A 542 30.68 4.32 -2.22
N HIS A 543 29.57 3.56 -2.28
CA HIS A 543 28.97 2.97 -1.08
C HIS A 543 29.94 2.01 -0.36
N LEU A 544 30.67 1.17 -1.11
CA LEU A 544 31.72 0.31 -0.53
C LEU A 544 32.78 1.14 0.21
N LEU A 545 33.36 2.15 -0.46
CA LEU A 545 34.45 2.96 0.09
C LEU A 545 34.02 3.84 1.28
N LYS A 546 32.75 4.25 1.34
CA LYS A 546 32.16 4.94 2.51
C LYS A 546 31.70 3.99 3.63
N ASN A 547 32.11 2.72 3.57
CA ASN A 547 31.73 1.67 4.53
C ASN A 547 30.21 1.51 4.70
N LYS A 548 29.47 1.70 3.60
CA LYS A 548 28.00 1.50 3.51
C LYS A 548 27.63 0.11 2.99
N ASP A 549 28.61 -0.61 2.47
CA ASP A 549 28.54 -2.05 2.20
C ASP A 549 29.63 -2.77 3.00
N PRO A 550 29.48 -2.90 4.34
CA PRO A 550 30.56 -3.32 5.24
C PRO A 550 31.07 -4.74 4.98
N VAL A 551 30.27 -5.57 4.31
CA VAL A 551 30.62 -6.94 3.91
C VAL A 551 30.82 -7.07 2.40
N ALA A 552 30.89 -5.94 1.67
CA ALA A 552 31.03 -5.88 0.21
C ALA A 552 29.99 -6.71 -0.57
N SER A 553 28.82 -6.96 0.01
CA SER A 553 27.78 -7.83 -0.56
C SER A 553 27.22 -7.30 -1.88
N ASN A 554 26.87 -6.02 -1.94
CA ASN A 554 26.34 -5.37 -3.14
C ASN A 554 27.43 -5.21 -4.19
N PHE A 555 28.66 -4.89 -3.75
CA PHE A 555 29.82 -4.83 -4.63
C PHE A 555 30.10 -6.19 -5.26
N ILE A 556 30.22 -7.26 -4.47
CA ILE A 556 30.44 -8.62 -4.97
C ILE A 556 29.31 -9.01 -5.91
N LYS A 557 28.03 -8.84 -5.51
CA LYS A 557 26.87 -9.16 -6.36
C LYS A 557 26.94 -8.48 -7.73
N ARG A 558 27.39 -7.22 -7.78
CA ARG A 558 27.51 -6.45 -9.02
C ARG A 558 28.66 -6.94 -9.92
N PHE A 559 29.77 -7.36 -9.34
CA PHE A 559 31.02 -7.67 -10.08
C PHE A 559 31.37 -9.18 -10.16
N SER A 560 30.67 -10.07 -9.46
CA SER A 560 30.98 -11.51 -9.41
C SER A 560 30.63 -12.29 -10.68
N GLY A 561 29.93 -11.66 -11.64
CA GLY A 561 29.61 -12.24 -12.96
C GLY A 561 30.48 -11.75 -14.13
N THR A 562 31.47 -10.89 -13.89
CA THR A 562 32.13 -10.10 -14.96
C THR A 562 33.31 -10.79 -15.68
N THR A 563 33.49 -12.10 -15.53
CA THR A 563 34.59 -12.85 -16.19
C THR A 563 34.34 -13.26 -17.64
N LYS A 564 33.29 -12.75 -18.31
CA LYS A 564 33.16 -12.84 -19.78
C LYS A 564 33.13 -11.46 -20.43
N ILE A 565 34.18 -11.19 -21.19
CA ILE A 565 34.24 -10.10 -22.17
C ILE A 565 33.22 -10.46 -23.27
N GLU A 566 32.05 -9.84 -23.25
CA GLU A 566 31.10 -9.92 -24.37
C GLU A 566 31.26 -8.71 -25.29
N LYS A 567 31.33 -9.00 -26.59
CA LYS A 567 31.32 -8.03 -27.69
C LYS A 567 30.06 -7.17 -27.60
N LYS A 568 30.22 -5.86 -27.86
CA LYS A 568 29.12 -4.94 -28.14
C LYS A 568 28.37 -5.42 -29.38
N GLU A 569 27.20 -6.02 -29.18
CA GLU A 569 26.08 -5.83 -30.09
C GLU A 569 25.19 -4.73 -29.51
N GLU A 570 24.78 -3.79 -30.35
CA GLU A 570 23.74 -2.82 -30.04
C GLU A 570 22.48 -3.60 -29.68
N ARG A 571 22.17 -3.67 -28.38
CA ARG A 571 20.91 -4.23 -27.89
C ARG A 571 19.80 -3.24 -28.24
N ASP A 572 19.14 -3.47 -29.36
CA ASP A 572 17.73 -3.16 -29.49
C ASP A 572 16.98 -3.74 -28.28
N SER A 573 15.95 -3.03 -27.83
CA SER A 573 15.11 -3.29 -26.65
C SER A 573 15.16 -4.74 -26.12
N LYS A 574 15.55 -4.94 -24.85
CA LYS A 574 15.46 -6.24 -24.17
C LYS A 574 14.11 -6.91 -24.48
N SER A 575 14.14 -7.98 -25.28
CA SER A 575 12.98 -8.85 -25.47
C SER A 575 12.82 -9.66 -24.19
N TYR A 576 11.66 -9.55 -23.53
CA TYR A 576 11.35 -10.37 -22.37
C TYR A 576 10.85 -11.74 -22.82
N SER A 577 11.28 -12.81 -22.15
CA SER A 577 10.59 -14.11 -22.26
C SER A 577 9.17 -14.02 -21.69
N ILE A 578 8.28 -14.96 -22.05
CA ILE A 578 6.92 -15.01 -21.48
C ILE A 578 6.95 -15.10 -19.96
N GLY A 579 7.83 -15.95 -19.41
CA GLY A 579 7.98 -16.08 -17.96
C GLY A 579 8.42 -14.78 -17.28
N GLU A 580 9.35 -14.04 -17.88
CA GLU A 580 9.76 -12.72 -17.37
C GLU A 580 8.63 -11.69 -17.50
N ALA A 581 7.94 -11.65 -18.64
CA ALA A 581 6.82 -10.75 -18.89
C ALA A 581 5.67 -10.98 -17.89
N ILE A 582 5.34 -12.24 -17.61
CA ILE A 582 4.36 -12.62 -16.57
C ILE A 582 4.84 -12.18 -15.20
N SER A 583 6.09 -12.47 -14.81
CA SER A 583 6.62 -12.08 -13.49
C SER A 583 6.62 -10.56 -13.27
N LYS A 584 6.64 -9.78 -14.36
CA LYS A 584 6.59 -8.31 -14.36
C LYS A 584 5.19 -7.74 -14.64
N GLY A 585 4.18 -8.58 -14.84
CA GLY A 585 2.81 -8.13 -15.11
C GLY A 585 2.64 -7.38 -16.43
N LEU A 586 3.40 -7.75 -17.47
CA LEU A 586 3.40 -7.10 -18.78
C LEU A 586 2.46 -7.80 -19.78
N SER A 587 1.16 -7.52 -19.70
CA SER A 587 0.13 -8.23 -20.48
C SER A 587 0.31 -8.16 -22.00
N GLU A 588 0.62 -6.99 -22.58
CA GLU A 588 0.78 -6.87 -24.04
C GLU A 588 2.02 -7.61 -24.55
N VAL A 589 3.15 -7.56 -23.82
CA VAL A 589 4.32 -8.37 -24.12
C VAL A 589 3.97 -9.86 -24.11
N VAL A 590 3.20 -10.32 -23.11
CA VAL A 590 2.71 -11.70 -23.07
C VAL A 590 1.85 -11.99 -24.30
N ARG A 591 0.89 -11.14 -24.66
CA ARG A 591 0.06 -11.33 -25.87
C ARG A 591 0.91 -11.45 -27.13
N HIS A 592 1.88 -10.59 -27.30
CA HIS A 592 2.75 -10.56 -28.48
C HIS A 592 3.62 -11.81 -28.59
N GLU A 593 4.27 -12.21 -27.49
CA GLU A 593 5.13 -13.41 -27.49
C GLU A 593 4.32 -14.70 -27.60
N VAL A 594 3.13 -14.78 -26.98
CA VAL A 594 2.20 -15.90 -27.17
C VAL A 594 1.71 -15.97 -28.61
N PHE A 595 1.35 -14.83 -29.23
CA PHE A 595 0.93 -14.79 -30.63
C PHE A 595 2.00 -15.34 -31.57
N LYS A 596 3.27 -15.00 -31.34
CA LYS A 596 4.39 -15.57 -32.09
C LYS A 596 4.53 -17.07 -31.87
N LEU A 597 4.48 -17.55 -30.62
CA LEU A 597 4.62 -18.98 -30.31
C LEU A 597 3.51 -19.82 -30.94
N LEU A 598 2.29 -19.28 -31.02
CA LEU A 598 1.15 -19.92 -31.67
C LEU A 598 1.34 -20.17 -33.18
N GLU A 599 2.35 -19.57 -33.82
CA GLU A 599 2.69 -19.89 -35.21
C GLU A 599 3.35 -21.27 -35.36
N TYR A 600 3.94 -21.82 -34.29
CA TYR A 600 4.74 -23.05 -34.35
C TYR A 600 4.62 -23.99 -33.13
N LYS A 601 3.83 -23.65 -32.11
CA LYS A 601 3.49 -24.52 -30.97
C LYS A 601 1.98 -24.64 -30.80
N ASP A 602 1.54 -25.78 -30.26
CA ASP A 602 0.14 -25.99 -29.87
C ASP A 602 -0.26 -25.06 -28.71
N GLY A 603 -1.52 -24.64 -28.68
CA GLY A 603 -2.04 -23.75 -27.64
C GLY A 603 -1.97 -24.35 -26.23
N LEU A 604 -2.22 -25.66 -26.09
CA LEU A 604 -2.10 -26.36 -24.81
C LEU A 604 -0.64 -26.45 -24.35
N ASP A 605 0.29 -26.70 -25.27
CA ASP A 605 1.72 -26.73 -24.95
C ASP A 605 2.22 -25.38 -24.42
N ILE A 606 1.76 -24.26 -25.00
CA ILE A 606 2.12 -22.92 -24.50
C ILE A 606 1.55 -22.70 -23.09
N VAL A 607 0.33 -23.16 -22.83
CA VAL A 607 -0.27 -23.10 -21.49
C VAL A 607 0.55 -23.90 -20.48
N ASP A 608 0.81 -25.18 -20.75
CA ASP A 608 1.39 -26.10 -19.79
C ASP A 608 2.91 -25.89 -19.59
N PHE A 609 3.64 -25.43 -20.63
CA PHE A 609 5.10 -25.27 -20.56
C PHE A 609 5.59 -23.83 -20.42
N GLU A 610 4.79 -22.81 -20.74
CA GLU A 610 5.21 -21.39 -20.62
C GLU A 610 4.42 -20.64 -19.55
N LEU A 611 3.08 -20.67 -19.63
CA LEU A 611 2.22 -19.85 -18.74
C LEU A 611 2.15 -20.42 -17.31
N ILE A 612 1.83 -21.71 -17.15
CA ILE A 612 1.67 -22.35 -15.84
C ILE A 612 2.98 -22.36 -15.04
N PRO A 613 4.15 -22.72 -15.60
CA PRO A 613 5.40 -22.67 -14.86
C PRO A 613 5.77 -21.26 -14.39
N ALA A 614 5.46 -20.23 -15.19
CA ALA A 614 5.64 -18.85 -14.80
C ALA A 614 4.73 -18.45 -13.63
N LEU A 615 3.45 -18.85 -13.67
CA LEU A 615 2.50 -18.62 -12.58
C LEU A 615 2.89 -19.36 -11.30
N ASN A 616 3.37 -20.61 -11.40
CA ASN A 616 3.86 -21.37 -10.25
C ASN A 616 5.04 -20.69 -9.57
N LYS A 617 5.96 -20.12 -10.36
CA LYS A 617 7.09 -19.34 -9.83
C LYS A 617 6.61 -18.07 -9.12
N VAL A 618 5.67 -17.33 -9.72
CA VAL A 618 5.04 -16.13 -9.12
C VAL A 618 4.35 -16.50 -7.81
N GLY A 619 3.54 -17.56 -7.79
CA GLY A 619 2.87 -18.06 -6.59
C GLY A 619 3.86 -18.41 -5.47
N LYS A 620 4.94 -19.11 -5.82
CA LYS A 620 6.03 -19.41 -4.86
C LYS A 620 6.74 -18.16 -4.35
N ASP A 621 7.05 -17.21 -5.23
CA ASP A 621 7.69 -15.94 -4.83
C ASP A 621 6.74 -15.10 -3.94
N TYR A 622 5.42 -15.24 -4.08
CA TYR A 622 4.43 -14.63 -3.18
C TYR A 622 4.41 -15.30 -1.81
N GLU A 623 4.39 -16.64 -1.75
CA GLU A 623 4.46 -17.40 -0.49
C GLU A 623 5.75 -17.15 0.29
N GLU A 624 6.87 -16.97 -0.43
CA GLU A 624 8.17 -16.64 0.16
C GLU A 624 8.30 -15.14 0.52
N GLY A 625 7.28 -14.31 0.26
CA GLY A 625 7.26 -12.88 0.55
C GLY A 625 8.23 -12.04 -0.31
N LYS A 626 8.66 -12.57 -1.45
CA LYS A 626 9.52 -11.86 -2.42
C LYS A 626 8.73 -10.92 -3.33
N ILE A 627 7.50 -11.31 -3.68
CA ILE A 627 6.54 -10.45 -4.38
C ILE A 627 5.29 -10.28 -3.52
N PHE A 628 4.52 -9.22 -3.79
CA PHE A 628 3.33 -8.88 -2.99
C PHE A 628 2.04 -9.01 -3.80
N LEU A 629 0.90 -8.94 -3.11
CA LEU A 629 -0.42 -9.12 -3.71
C LEU A 629 -0.64 -8.31 -5.00
N PRO A 630 -0.26 -7.01 -5.08
CA PRO A 630 -0.30 -6.25 -6.33
C PRO A 630 0.39 -6.92 -7.52
N GLN A 631 1.59 -7.46 -7.28
CA GLN A 631 2.40 -8.11 -8.31
C GLN A 631 1.79 -9.46 -8.70
N LEU A 632 1.27 -10.22 -7.73
CA LEU A 632 0.57 -11.49 -7.98
C LEU A 632 -0.65 -11.29 -8.90
N ILE A 633 -1.54 -10.34 -8.58
CA ILE A 633 -2.74 -10.07 -9.38
C ILE A 633 -2.34 -9.71 -10.82
N LYS A 634 -1.32 -8.86 -10.98
CA LYS A 634 -0.86 -8.45 -12.30
C LYS A 634 -0.20 -9.56 -13.11
N SER A 635 0.60 -10.41 -12.46
CA SER A 635 1.16 -11.58 -13.12
C SER A 635 0.05 -12.51 -13.60
N ALA A 636 -1.00 -12.69 -12.80
CA ALA A 636 -2.19 -13.46 -13.18
C ALA A 636 -2.94 -12.80 -14.37
N GLU A 637 -3.16 -11.48 -14.35
CA GLU A 637 -3.78 -10.74 -15.48
C GLU A 637 -2.92 -10.82 -16.76
N ALA A 638 -1.60 -10.73 -16.63
CA ALA A 638 -0.67 -10.88 -17.75
C ALA A 638 -0.76 -12.28 -18.36
N ALA A 639 -0.76 -13.33 -17.54
CA ALA A 639 -0.94 -14.71 -18.02
C ALA A 639 -2.33 -14.93 -18.64
N GLN A 640 -3.39 -14.38 -18.03
CA GLN A 640 -4.77 -14.44 -18.55
C GLN A 640 -4.86 -13.79 -19.94
N SER A 641 -4.11 -12.73 -20.18
CA SER A 641 -4.04 -12.06 -21.48
C SER A 641 -3.46 -12.98 -22.58
N GLY A 642 -2.48 -13.83 -22.23
CA GLY A 642 -1.95 -14.87 -23.11
C GLY A 642 -2.98 -15.98 -23.37
N PHE A 643 -3.63 -16.48 -22.32
CA PHE A 643 -4.73 -17.45 -22.43
C PHE A 643 -5.85 -16.99 -23.37
N LYS A 644 -6.21 -15.70 -23.30
CA LYS A 644 -7.25 -15.12 -24.16
C LYS A 644 -6.88 -15.23 -25.64
N ILE A 645 -5.63 -14.94 -26.00
CA ILE A 645 -5.13 -15.05 -27.39
C ILE A 645 -5.17 -16.50 -27.87
N ILE A 646 -4.77 -17.45 -27.01
CA ILE A 646 -4.81 -18.89 -27.30
C ILE A 646 -6.26 -19.33 -27.58
N ASN A 647 -7.20 -18.96 -26.71
CA ASN A 647 -8.62 -19.30 -26.88
C ASN A 647 -9.26 -18.66 -28.13
N GLU A 648 -8.91 -17.40 -28.44
CA GLU A 648 -9.38 -16.73 -29.67
C GLU A 648 -8.89 -17.44 -30.94
N LYS A 649 -7.66 -17.99 -30.92
CA LYS A 649 -7.11 -18.75 -32.04
C LYS A 649 -7.80 -20.11 -32.21
N ILE A 650 -8.00 -20.85 -31.12
CA ILE A 650 -8.67 -22.16 -31.10
C ILE A 650 -10.14 -22.05 -31.52
N ALA A 651 -10.83 -21.00 -31.05
CA ALA A 651 -12.21 -20.72 -31.46
C ALA A 651 -12.33 -20.41 -32.96
N LYS A 652 -11.32 -19.76 -33.56
CA LYS A 652 -11.24 -19.55 -35.02
C LYS A 652 -10.99 -20.83 -35.80
N ASP A 653 -10.27 -21.78 -35.20
CA ASP A 653 -9.96 -23.07 -35.80
C ASP A 653 -11.12 -24.10 -35.62
N GLY A 654 -12.23 -23.68 -34.98
CA GLY A 654 -13.47 -24.47 -34.87
C GLY A 654 -13.48 -25.47 -33.72
N GLU A 655 -12.48 -25.42 -32.84
CA GLU A 655 -12.34 -26.29 -31.68
C GLU A 655 -13.03 -25.71 -30.43
N LYS A 656 -13.35 -26.58 -29.46
CA LYS A 656 -13.93 -26.15 -28.18
C LYS A 656 -12.89 -25.36 -27.39
N SER A 657 -13.33 -24.24 -26.80
CA SER A 657 -12.57 -23.45 -25.81
C SER A 657 -11.81 -24.34 -24.83
N ILE A 658 -10.53 -24.04 -24.60
CA ILE A 658 -9.76 -24.68 -23.54
C ILE A 658 -10.28 -24.14 -22.20
N SER A 659 -10.99 -24.98 -21.44
CA SER A 659 -11.31 -24.73 -20.03
C SER A 659 -10.94 -25.98 -19.25
N LYS A 660 -10.14 -25.82 -18.18
CA LYS A 660 -9.76 -26.93 -17.29
C LYS A 660 -10.90 -27.35 -16.35
N GLY A 661 -11.98 -26.56 -16.27
CA GLY A 661 -13.16 -26.84 -15.48
C GLY A 661 -13.93 -25.59 -15.07
N ASP A 662 -15.21 -25.76 -14.72
CA ASP A 662 -16.07 -24.69 -14.23
C ASP A 662 -16.11 -24.68 -12.69
N ILE A 663 -15.86 -23.51 -12.09
CA ILE A 663 -15.81 -23.29 -10.64
C ILE A 663 -16.75 -22.15 -10.27
N ILE A 664 -17.59 -22.33 -9.24
CA ILE A 664 -18.34 -21.22 -8.65
C ILE A 664 -17.54 -20.61 -7.50
N LEU A 665 -17.50 -19.28 -7.42
CA LEU A 665 -17.01 -18.55 -6.25
C LEU A 665 -18.08 -17.60 -5.70
N ALA A 666 -18.24 -17.56 -4.38
CA ALA A 666 -19.19 -16.66 -3.70
C ALA A 666 -18.67 -16.21 -2.33
N THR A 667 -18.93 -14.95 -1.97
CA THR A 667 -18.85 -14.54 -0.56
C THR A 667 -20.20 -14.85 0.07
N VAL A 668 -20.18 -15.50 1.24
CA VAL A 668 -21.39 -16.00 1.89
C VAL A 668 -22.31 -14.86 2.33
N LYS A 669 -23.60 -15.17 2.50
CA LYS A 669 -24.61 -14.21 2.95
C LYS A 669 -24.15 -13.48 4.21
N GLY A 670 -24.37 -12.17 4.22
CA GLY A 670 -23.95 -11.25 5.27
C GLY A 670 -22.53 -10.73 5.14
N ASP A 671 -21.75 -11.27 4.20
CA ASP A 671 -20.36 -10.87 4.01
C ASP A 671 -20.16 -10.15 2.67
N VAL A 672 -19.88 -8.87 2.78
CA VAL A 672 -19.65 -7.96 1.66
C VAL A 672 -18.18 -7.84 1.28
N HIS A 673 -17.28 -8.55 1.96
CA HIS A 673 -15.85 -8.51 1.68
C HIS A 673 -15.50 -9.55 0.62
N ASP A 674 -15.18 -9.10 -0.58
CA ASP A 674 -14.91 -9.97 -1.73
C ASP A 674 -13.49 -9.89 -2.26
N ILE A 675 -12.61 -9.14 -1.60
CA ILE A 675 -11.20 -9.01 -2.01
C ILE A 675 -10.54 -10.39 -2.14
N GLY A 676 -10.60 -11.22 -1.10
CA GLY A 676 -10.03 -12.57 -1.12
C GLY A 676 -10.62 -13.44 -2.24
N LYS A 677 -11.95 -13.46 -2.38
CA LYS A 677 -12.65 -14.17 -3.47
C LYS A 677 -12.19 -13.70 -4.85
N ASN A 678 -12.07 -12.40 -5.06
CA ASN A 678 -11.69 -11.81 -6.34
C ASN A 678 -10.24 -12.14 -6.70
N ILE A 679 -9.35 -12.24 -5.70
CA ILE A 679 -7.97 -12.70 -5.92
C ILE A 679 -7.99 -14.17 -6.36
N VAL A 680 -8.71 -15.04 -5.64
CA VAL A 680 -8.86 -16.46 -5.99
C VAL A 680 -9.45 -16.61 -7.40
N LYS A 681 -10.44 -15.79 -7.77
CA LYS A 681 -11.02 -15.73 -9.11
C LYS A 681 -9.97 -15.44 -10.17
N VAL A 682 -9.24 -14.32 -10.01
CA VAL A 682 -8.23 -13.88 -10.99
C VAL A 682 -7.14 -14.93 -11.14
N VAL A 683 -6.66 -15.50 -10.04
CA VAL A 683 -5.65 -16.55 -10.05
C VAL A 683 -6.18 -17.82 -10.72
N LEU A 684 -7.34 -18.36 -10.33
CA LEU A 684 -7.94 -19.54 -10.98
C LEU A 684 -8.15 -19.32 -12.49
N GLN A 685 -8.62 -18.14 -12.90
CA GLN A 685 -8.76 -17.78 -14.31
C GLN A 685 -7.41 -17.75 -15.04
N SER A 686 -6.34 -17.29 -14.39
CA SER A 686 -4.99 -17.32 -14.99
C SER A 686 -4.43 -18.73 -15.15
N TYR A 687 -4.94 -19.72 -14.40
CA TYR A 687 -4.60 -21.14 -14.55
C TYR A 687 -5.50 -21.88 -15.56
N GLY A 688 -6.42 -21.17 -16.24
CA GLY A 688 -7.26 -21.74 -17.29
C GLY A 688 -8.60 -22.33 -16.81
N TYR A 689 -9.01 -22.05 -15.57
CA TYR A 689 -10.35 -22.39 -15.08
C TYR A 689 -11.37 -21.32 -15.47
N HIS A 690 -12.60 -21.75 -15.77
CA HIS A 690 -13.72 -20.82 -15.95
C HIS A 690 -14.42 -20.61 -14.60
N VAL A 691 -14.41 -19.36 -14.13
CA VAL A 691 -14.95 -19.00 -12.82
C VAL A 691 -16.27 -18.25 -12.96
N ILE A 692 -17.34 -18.85 -12.44
CA ILE A 692 -18.66 -18.24 -12.26
C ILE A 692 -18.67 -17.53 -10.91
N ASP A 693 -18.52 -16.22 -10.95
CA ASP A 693 -18.51 -15.38 -9.77
C ASP A 693 -19.93 -14.92 -9.42
N LEU A 694 -20.47 -15.41 -8.30
CA LEU A 694 -21.79 -15.02 -7.81
C LEU A 694 -21.77 -13.69 -7.04
N GLY A 695 -20.59 -13.13 -6.80
CA GLY A 695 -20.42 -11.87 -6.08
C GLY A 695 -20.37 -12.04 -4.58
N LYS A 696 -20.85 -11.00 -3.87
CA LYS A 696 -20.78 -10.86 -2.42
C LYS A 696 -22.17 -10.80 -1.79
N ASP A 697 -22.25 -11.09 -0.50
CA ASP A 697 -23.52 -11.20 0.23
C ASP A 697 -24.51 -12.13 -0.50
N VAL A 698 -24.02 -13.29 -0.95
CA VAL A 698 -24.80 -14.17 -1.82
C VAL A 698 -25.77 -15.01 -0.99
N PRO A 699 -27.09 -14.95 -1.25
CA PRO A 699 -28.06 -15.82 -0.60
C PRO A 699 -27.74 -17.31 -0.79
N ILE A 700 -27.98 -18.12 0.25
CA ILE A 700 -27.72 -19.57 0.24
C ILE A 700 -28.36 -20.26 -0.97
N GLN A 701 -29.61 -19.91 -1.27
CA GLN A 701 -30.36 -20.53 -2.37
C GLN A 701 -29.75 -20.20 -3.73
N ASP A 702 -29.25 -18.98 -3.93
CA ASP A 702 -28.64 -18.56 -5.19
C ASP A 702 -27.36 -19.37 -5.48
N VAL A 703 -26.59 -19.71 -4.44
CA VAL A 703 -25.42 -20.60 -4.57
C VAL A 703 -25.87 -22.00 -5.03
N VAL A 704 -26.87 -22.58 -4.36
CA VAL A 704 -27.40 -23.91 -4.69
C VAL A 704 -27.96 -23.95 -6.11
N ASP A 705 -28.80 -22.97 -6.47
CA ASP A 705 -29.44 -22.89 -7.77
C ASP A 705 -28.40 -22.72 -8.89
N ALA A 706 -27.37 -21.89 -8.66
CA ALA A 706 -26.27 -21.72 -9.59
C ALA A 706 -25.44 -23.01 -9.75
N THR A 707 -25.18 -23.74 -8.67
CA THR A 707 -24.46 -25.03 -8.71
C THR A 707 -25.23 -26.07 -9.54
N ILE A 708 -26.54 -26.18 -9.33
CA ILE A 708 -27.42 -27.11 -10.08
C ILE A 708 -27.48 -26.70 -11.56
N LYS A 709 -27.79 -25.43 -11.82
CA LYS A 709 -28.01 -24.91 -13.18
C LYS A 709 -26.79 -25.08 -14.08
N ASN A 710 -25.59 -24.92 -13.55
CA ASN A 710 -24.35 -24.95 -14.31
C ASN A 710 -23.58 -26.28 -14.18
N ASN A 711 -24.14 -27.29 -13.48
CA ASN A 711 -23.54 -28.61 -13.28
C ASN A 711 -22.08 -28.56 -12.75
N ILE A 712 -21.89 -27.80 -11.68
CA ILE A 712 -20.56 -27.43 -11.16
C ILE A 712 -19.96 -28.52 -10.28
N LYS A 713 -18.66 -28.79 -10.45
CA LYS A 713 -17.91 -29.77 -9.66
C LYS A 713 -17.24 -29.19 -8.41
N LEU A 714 -16.91 -27.90 -8.43
CA LEU A 714 -16.23 -27.21 -7.33
C LEU A 714 -16.89 -25.86 -7.01
N VAL A 715 -17.27 -25.68 -5.75
CA VAL A 715 -17.77 -24.42 -5.20
C VAL A 715 -16.77 -23.91 -4.17
N GLY A 716 -16.30 -22.67 -4.35
CA GLY A 716 -15.48 -21.93 -3.40
C GLY A 716 -16.31 -20.91 -2.62
N LEU A 717 -16.26 -20.96 -1.28
CA LEU A 717 -16.92 -20.00 -0.40
C LEU A 717 -15.92 -19.17 0.38
N SER A 718 -16.17 -17.87 0.49
CA SER A 718 -15.33 -16.91 1.22
C SER A 718 -16.08 -16.24 2.37
N ALA A 719 -15.41 -16.01 3.50
CA ALA A 719 -15.88 -15.17 4.61
C ALA A 719 -14.72 -14.40 5.28
N LEU A 720 -14.87 -13.10 5.50
CA LEU A 720 -13.91 -12.26 6.22
C LEU A 720 -14.36 -11.98 7.67
N MET A 721 -15.66 -11.87 7.92
CA MET A 721 -16.15 -11.49 9.26
C MET A 721 -16.42 -12.73 10.12
N THR A 722 -16.10 -12.66 11.42
CA THR A 722 -16.49 -13.73 12.35
C THR A 722 -18.01 -13.89 12.44
N THR A 723 -18.75 -12.82 12.16
CA THR A 723 -20.22 -12.82 12.10
C THR A 723 -20.78 -13.60 10.91
N THR A 724 -20.01 -13.93 9.88
CA THR A 724 -20.54 -14.54 8.64
C THR A 724 -20.18 -16.02 8.49
N VAL A 725 -19.38 -16.53 9.42
CA VAL A 725 -18.90 -17.92 9.43
C VAL A 725 -20.05 -18.93 9.57
N ASP A 726 -21.06 -18.65 10.39
CA ASP A 726 -22.24 -19.53 10.51
C ASP A 726 -23.02 -19.60 9.20
N SER A 727 -23.13 -18.50 8.45
CA SER A 727 -23.77 -18.52 7.14
C SER A 727 -23.00 -19.39 6.14
N MET A 728 -21.68 -19.51 6.27
CA MET A 728 -20.90 -20.43 5.44
C MET A 728 -21.26 -21.88 5.73
N LYS A 729 -21.37 -22.25 7.00
CA LYS A 729 -21.82 -23.57 7.42
C LYS A 729 -23.22 -23.88 6.88
N ASP A 730 -24.15 -22.94 6.98
CA ASP A 730 -25.51 -23.12 6.46
C ASP A 730 -25.52 -23.31 4.93
N THR A 731 -24.67 -22.58 4.19
CA THR A 731 -24.50 -22.79 2.74
C THR A 731 -23.95 -24.18 2.42
N ILE A 732 -22.95 -24.67 3.16
CA ILE A 732 -22.40 -26.02 2.98
C ILE A 732 -23.48 -27.07 3.21
N VAL A 733 -24.27 -26.95 4.28
CA VAL A 733 -25.37 -27.87 4.58
C VAL A 733 -26.39 -27.89 3.45
N ALA A 734 -26.76 -26.72 2.91
CA ALA A 734 -27.70 -26.63 1.79
C ALA A 734 -27.15 -27.26 0.50
N LEU A 735 -25.87 -27.03 0.19
CA LEU A 735 -25.20 -27.66 -0.97
C LEU A 735 -25.13 -29.18 -0.82
N ARG A 736 -24.82 -29.71 0.36
CA ARG A 736 -24.80 -31.16 0.61
C ARG A 736 -26.17 -31.80 0.45
N ALA A 737 -27.24 -31.11 0.85
CA ALA A 737 -28.60 -31.61 0.75
C ALA A 737 -29.11 -31.67 -0.70
N ASN A 738 -28.68 -30.75 -1.57
CA ASN A 738 -29.21 -30.60 -2.93
C ASN A 738 -28.26 -31.10 -4.03
N VAL A 739 -26.94 -31.03 -3.80
CA VAL A 739 -25.89 -31.39 -4.77
C VAL A 739 -24.75 -32.17 -4.05
N PRO A 740 -25.01 -33.39 -3.54
CA PRO A 740 -24.07 -34.10 -2.65
C PRO A 740 -22.70 -34.39 -3.28
N GLU A 741 -22.64 -34.50 -4.62
CA GLU A 741 -21.42 -34.79 -5.38
C GLU A 741 -20.48 -33.58 -5.53
N VAL A 742 -20.95 -32.35 -5.27
CA VAL A 742 -20.14 -31.14 -5.44
C VAL A 742 -19.01 -31.09 -4.40
N LYS A 743 -17.81 -30.73 -4.82
CA LYS A 743 -16.71 -30.45 -3.90
C LYS A 743 -16.76 -29.00 -3.43
N ILE A 744 -16.53 -28.81 -2.13
CA ILE A 744 -16.63 -27.51 -1.48
C ILE A 744 -15.27 -27.12 -0.91
N MET A 745 -14.73 -26.02 -1.42
CA MET A 745 -13.54 -25.36 -0.90
C MET A 745 -13.96 -24.12 -0.11
N VAL A 746 -13.33 -23.86 1.02
CA VAL A 746 -13.58 -22.64 1.80
C VAL A 746 -12.29 -21.88 2.10
N GLY A 747 -12.39 -20.56 2.26
CA GLY A 747 -11.29 -19.67 2.61
C GLY A 747 -11.76 -18.39 3.29
N GLY A 748 -10.83 -17.62 3.85
CA GLY A 748 -11.16 -16.40 4.58
C GLY A 748 -10.30 -16.16 5.83
N ALA A 749 -10.07 -14.88 6.17
CA ALA A 749 -9.15 -14.48 7.25
C ALA A 749 -9.54 -15.01 8.65
N VAL A 750 -10.82 -15.33 8.84
CA VAL A 750 -11.35 -15.86 10.10
C VAL A 750 -11.41 -17.39 10.14
N LEU A 751 -11.05 -18.08 9.05
CA LEU A 751 -11.10 -19.53 8.95
C LEU A 751 -9.75 -20.18 9.21
N THR A 752 -9.80 -21.37 9.80
CA THR A 752 -8.66 -22.28 9.93
C THR A 752 -8.95 -23.58 9.18
N GLN A 753 -7.90 -24.34 8.83
CA GLN A 753 -8.06 -25.64 8.16
C GLN A 753 -8.94 -26.58 8.99
N GLU A 754 -8.72 -26.63 10.30
CA GLU A 754 -9.44 -27.52 11.20
C GLU A 754 -10.93 -27.16 11.29
N TYR A 755 -11.25 -25.87 11.44
CA TYR A 755 -12.64 -25.43 11.47
C TYR A 755 -13.38 -25.66 10.15
N SER A 756 -12.70 -25.40 9.03
CA SER A 756 -13.25 -25.61 7.68
C SER A 756 -13.73 -27.04 7.47
N MET A 757 -12.97 -28.02 7.95
CA MET A 757 -13.36 -29.43 7.89
C MET A 757 -14.53 -29.74 8.83
N LYS A 758 -14.58 -29.12 10.02
CA LYS A 758 -15.67 -29.28 11.00
C LYS A 758 -17.02 -28.79 10.45
N ILE A 759 -17.04 -27.74 9.63
CA ILE A 759 -18.28 -27.24 9.00
C ILE A 759 -18.68 -28.00 7.73
N GLY A 760 -17.93 -29.05 7.34
CA GLY A 760 -18.29 -29.97 6.26
C GLY A 760 -17.72 -29.61 4.88
N ALA A 761 -16.74 -28.70 4.80
CA ALA A 761 -16.01 -28.46 3.56
C ALA A 761 -15.12 -29.66 3.20
N ASP A 762 -14.85 -29.86 1.90
CA ASP A 762 -13.89 -30.88 1.44
C ASP A 762 -12.44 -30.37 1.51
N SER A 763 -12.23 -29.06 1.46
CA SER A 763 -10.90 -28.45 1.40
C SER A 763 -10.89 -27.05 1.98
N TYR A 764 -9.75 -26.67 2.55
CA TYR A 764 -9.46 -25.31 3.00
C TYR A 764 -8.31 -24.76 2.16
N ALA A 765 -8.48 -23.55 1.66
CA ALA A 765 -7.44 -22.80 0.99
C ALA A 765 -7.07 -21.58 1.86
N LYS A 766 -5.84 -21.56 2.37
CA LYS A 766 -5.33 -20.42 3.16
C LYS A 766 -5.15 -19.17 2.28
N ASP A 767 -4.85 -19.37 1.00
CA ASP A 767 -4.56 -18.35 0.01
C ASP A 767 -5.00 -18.79 -1.39
N ALA A 768 -4.80 -17.93 -2.39
CA ALA A 768 -5.20 -18.20 -3.77
C ALA A 768 -4.42 -19.34 -4.42
N GLN A 769 -3.15 -19.56 -4.05
CA GLN A 769 -2.33 -20.62 -4.62
C GLN A 769 -2.82 -21.99 -4.17
N GLN A 770 -3.12 -22.14 -2.87
CA GLN A 770 -3.77 -23.36 -2.38
C GLN A 770 -5.14 -23.58 -3.01
N GLY A 771 -5.86 -22.50 -3.34
CA GLY A 771 -7.10 -22.60 -4.10
C GLY A 771 -6.92 -23.25 -5.46
N VAL A 772 -5.83 -22.94 -6.16
CA VAL A 772 -5.44 -23.60 -7.42
C VAL A 772 -5.07 -25.06 -7.19
N GLU A 773 -4.27 -25.37 -6.15
CA GLU A 773 -3.91 -26.76 -5.83
C GLU A 773 -5.13 -27.64 -5.58
N VAL A 774 -6.13 -27.11 -4.85
CA VAL A 774 -7.41 -27.78 -4.61
C VAL A 774 -8.16 -28.00 -5.93
N ALA A 775 -8.22 -26.99 -6.80
CA ALA A 775 -8.85 -27.14 -8.12
C ALA A 775 -8.16 -28.22 -8.97
N ARG A 776 -6.83 -28.19 -9.09
CA ARG A 776 -6.04 -29.19 -9.84
C ARG A 776 -6.33 -30.61 -9.38
N LYS A 777 -6.36 -30.82 -8.05
CA LYS A 777 -6.68 -32.12 -7.46
C LYS A 777 -8.10 -32.61 -7.78
N ILE A 778 -9.08 -31.70 -7.82
CA ILE A 778 -10.49 -32.04 -8.06
C ILE A 778 -10.75 -32.30 -9.55
N PHE A 779 -10.08 -31.56 -10.44
CA PHE A 779 -10.22 -31.72 -11.89
C PHE A 779 -9.28 -32.77 -12.49
N GLY A 780 -8.40 -33.38 -11.69
CA GLY A 780 -7.58 -34.53 -12.08
C GLY A 780 -6.30 -34.16 -12.83
N GLU A 781 -5.72 -32.99 -12.56
CA GLU A 781 -4.41 -32.61 -13.07
C GLU A 781 -3.33 -33.22 -12.18
N GLU A 782 -2.63 -34.25 -12.65
CA GLU A 782 -1.52 -34.86 -11.92
C GLU A 782 -0.35 -33.86 -11.77
N ASP A 783 0.30 -33.89 -10.60
CA ASP A 783 1.59 -33.25 -10.39
C ASP A 783 2.64 -34.06 -11.19
N ASP A 784 3.00 -33.59 -12.38
CA ASP A 784 4.27 -33.98 -13.02
C ASP A 784 5.43 -33.38 -12.20
N LYS A 785 5.68 -33.97 -11.03
CA LYS A 785 6.94 -33.82 -10.31
C LYS A 785 7.94 -34.80 -10.91
N GLU A 786 8.61 -34.34 -11.96
CA GLU A 786 10.02 -34.64 -12.25
C GLU A 786 10.43 -33.81 -13.47
N TYR A 787 11.20 -32.74 -13.26
CA TYR A 787 12.44 -32.40 -14.00
C TYR A 787 13.16 -31.23 -13.33
#